data_AF-A0A3N5VEZ8-F1
#
_entry.id   AF-A0A3N5VEZ8-F1
#
_cell.length_a   1.000
_cell.length_b   1.000
_cell.length_c   1.000
_cell.angle_alpha   90.00
_cell.angle_beta   90.00
_cell.angle_gamma   90.00
#
_symmetry.space_group_name_H-M   'P 1'
#
loop_
_entity.id
_entity.type
_entity.pdbx_description
1 polymer ?
#
loop_
_entity_poly.entity_id
_entity_poly.type
_entity_poly.pdbx_seq_one_letter_code
_entity_poly.pdbx_strand_id
1 'polypeptide(L)'
;MVRMRFQWGVSSAAGTLLEGDNTMKHISRAAPLTAMSLFYCAAMFAIAVAQTIQDSPVISEFLAVNSNGLLDKDHDSSDWIEIYNPTGQAIDLDGWYLTDNMRNLDKWEFPPVSIAPGGYLVVFASGKDIREPGGELHTSFSLQAAGESVALVQPDGVTVAHAYVDYPPQVVDISYGLSSDGVVSQTETVLLAEGADARALVPTNGSLGLTWTLASFSDAAWRAGKTGIGYDYAGLIQLDVGAMMNVNQTVYARMAFDVADVTQIDKLVLRLKYEDGFVAYLNGVEVARDNAPAAASLMWNSGALANREDNLAVDAVEFDLTARKAILFKGRNVLAVHGLNSSLASSDLLILPQLVAIETETLDLSEVMEGHLLRPTPRAANQSSLVQIGPAIRHVTENPPPPAPGQDLVIAAQVSENLAPVRSVNLICRVNFLTDNRFIPSGGLTMLDDGKGKDATADDGIYTAVIPAQNYAPGDMVCWYVRAEDTGGNVSRDPLFANPNDSPEYYGTVVQDPAIHSSLPVFQWFVKNVGASEGRSTTRASVYYNGEFYDNIGMHIRGGSTAGAPKKHFKFHFNHGYKFRYSDDSPTVNEINLNSTYSDKAYLRQNMAFEAYDWCGCPGSESFPVRAERNGDFYGVQI
;
A
#
# COMPACT_ATOMS: atom_id res chain seq x y z
N MET A 1 50.72 -23.39 36.91
CA MET A 1 50.32 -23.01 38.29
C MET A 1 48.80 -23.08 38.31
N VAL A 2 48.22 -23.94 39.17
CA VAL A 2 46.77 -24.13 39.45
C VAL A 2 45.89 -24.48 38.22
N ARG A 3 45.60 -25.73 37.81
CA ARG A 3 44.99 -26.94 38.43
C ARG A 3 43.58 -26.74 39.02
N MET A 4 42.56 -27.13 38.25
CA MET A 4 41.38 -27.84 38.77
C MET A 4 41.03 -29.01 37.85
N ARG A 5 40.96 -30.20 38.46
CA ARG A 5 40.51 -31.49 37.91
C ARG A 5 39.05 -31.68 38.30
N PHE A 6 38.24 -32.32 37.46
CA PHE A 6 37.33 -33.38 37.92
C PHE A 6 37.10 -34.40 36.80
N GLN A 7 36.69 -35.59 37.21
CA GLN A 7 37.14 -36.90 36.76
C GLN A 7 36.01 -37.63 36.02
N TRP A 8 36.35 -38.33 34.94
CA TRP A 8 35.45 -39.23 34.19
C TRP A 8 35.23 -40.56 34.92
N GLY A 9 34.02 -41.11 34.78
CA GLY A 9 33.69 -42.52 35.01
C GLY A 9 32.99 -43.09 33.77
N VAL A 10 33.59 -44.11 33.18
CA VAL A 10 33.18 -44.81 31.95
C VAL A 10 32.73 -46.22 32.32
N SER A 11 31.70 -46.76 31.66
CA SER A 11 31.63 -48.18 31.27
C SER A 11 30.65 -48.32 30.10
N SER A 12 31.13 -48.51 28.88
CA SER A 12 31.30 -49.81 28.17
C SER A 12 29.98 -50.34 27.58
N ALA A 13 29.84 -50.83 26.35
CA ALA A 13 30.72 -51.06 25.19
C ALA A 13 29.77 -51.31 23.99
N ALA A 14 30.00 -50.71 22.83
CA ALA A 14 30.48 -51.34 21.57
C ALA A 14 29.64 -52.53 21.04
N GLY A 15 29.15 -52.41 19.80
CA GLY A 15 28.48 -53.52 19.08
C GLY A 15 27.90 -53.17 17.71
N THR A 16 28.80 -52.88 16.78
CA THR A 16 28.75 -52.65 15.32
C THR A 16 27.73 -53.43 14.45
N LEU A 17 27.19 -52.73 13.44
CA LEU A 17 26.75 -53.07 12.05
C LEU A 17 26.34 -54.52 11.69
N LEU A 18 25.21 -54.68 10.98
CA LEU A 18 25.18 -54.89 9.52
C LEU A 18 23.75 -55.23 9.01
N GLU A 19 23.47 -54.67 7.84
CA GLU A 19 22.54 -55.02 6.75
C GLU A 19 21.67 -56.29 6.84
N GLY A 20 20.49 -56.21 6.21
CA GLY A 20 20.03 -57.34 5.40
C GLY A 20 18.56 -57.73 5.51
N ASP A 21 17.74 -57.00 4.76
CA ASP A 21 16.76 -57.54 3.81
C ASP A 21 15.51 -58.31 4.28
N ASN A 22 14.48 -58.03 3.48
CA ASN A 22 13.11 -58.51 3.40
C ASN A 22 12.86 -59.97 3.80
N THR A 23 11.70 -60.23 4.41
CA THR A 23 10.67 -61.08 3.78
C THR A 23 9.34 -61.06 4.52
N MET A 24 8.27 -60.75 3.78
CA MET A 24 6.89 -61.10 4.15
C MET A 24 6.74 -62.60 4.38
N LYS A 25 5.91 -63.00 5.36
CA LYS A 25 4.82 -63.99 5.16
C LYS A 25 3.89 -64.12 6.37
N HIS A 26 2.60 -64.08 6.02
CA HIS A 26 1.37 -64.46 6.71
C HIS A 26 1.43 -65.55 7.78
N ILE A 27 0.43 -65.53 8.70
CA ILE A 27 -0.48 -66.63 9.16
C ILE A 27 -1.05 -66.18 10.53
N SER A 28 -2.27 -65.64 10.64
CA SER A 28 -3.61 -66.26 10.70
C SER A 28 -4.02 -66.89 12.05
N ARG A 29 -5.30 -66.66 12.40
CA ARG A 29 -6.21 -67.28 13.42
C ARG A 29 -6.23 -66.60 14.80
N ALA A 30 -7.30 -65.90 15.21
CA ALA A 30 -8.74 -66.21 15.39
C ALA A 30 -9.06 -66.98 16.68
N ALA A 31 -9.75 -66.32 17.62
CA ALA A 31 -10.96 -66.78 18.33
C ALA A 31 -11.46 -65.73 19.38
N PRO A 32 -12.76 -65.74 19.74
CA PRO A 32 -13.52 -64.54 20.09
C PRO A 32 -14.04 -64.50 21.54
N LEU A 33 -14.58 -63.34 21.96
CA LEU A 33 -15.49 -63.27 23.11
C LEU A 33 -16.68 -62.36 22.80
N THR A 34 -17.84 -62.98 23.01
CA THR A 34 -19.22 -62.53 22.88
C THR A 34 -19.62 -61.43 23.87
N ALA A 35 -20.42 -60.45 23.46
CA ALA A 35 -21.55 -59.94 24.27
C ALA A 35 -22.50 -59.01 23.49
N MET A 36 -23.78 -59.36 23.59
CA MET A 36 -24.98 -58.52 23.66
C MET A 36 -25.32 -57.51 22.54
N SER A 37 -26.34 -57.92 21.80
CA SER A 37 -27.37 -57.15 21.10
C SER A 37 -27.86 -55.87 21.79
N LEU A 38 -27.95 -54.77 21.02
CA LEU A 38 -29.14 -53.89 21.00
C LEU A 38 -29.24 -53.17 19.64
N PHE A 39 -30.48 -53.02 19.17
CA PHE A 39 -30.88 -52.47 17.88
C PHE A 39 -30.64 -50.95 17.74
N TYR A 40 -30.14 -50.58 16.55
CA TYR A 40 -30.27 -49.31 15.81
C TYR A 40 -30.83 -48.06 16.52
N CYS A 41 -29.99 -47.04 16.65
CA CYS A 41 -30.38 -45.64 16.40
C CYS A 41 -29.26 -45.00 15.57
N ALA A 42 -29.56 -44.61 14.33
CA ALA A 42 -28.58 -44.03 13.41
C ALA A 42 -28.19 -42.62 13.90
N ALA A 43 -26.99 -42.49 14.45
CA ALA A 43 -26.36 -41.18 14.64
C ALA A 43 -25.48 -40.91 13.41
N MET A 44 -25.89 -39.95 12.58
CA MET A 44 -24.98 -39.25 11.68
C MET A 44 -23.85 -38.67 12.53
N PHE A 45 -22.63 -39.13 12.31
CA PHE A 45 -21.44 -38.43 12.78
C PHE A 45 -21.28 -37.19 11.90
N ALA A 46 -21.88 -36.08 12.30
CA ALA A 46 -21.40 -34.78 11.86
C ALA A 46 -20.05 -34.58 12.53
N ILE A 47 -18.97 -34.72 11.76
CA ILE A 47 -17.67 -34.16 12.15
C ILE A 47 -17.88 -32.65 12.12
N ALA A 48 -18.18 -32.06 13.28
CA ALA A 48 -18.01 -30.64 13.45
C ALA A 48 -16.51 -30.38 13.36
N VAL A 49 -16.08 -29.88 12.20
CA VAL A 49 -14.80 -29.17 12.11
C VAL A 49 -14.95 -28.00 13.05
N ALA A 50 -14.23 -28.02 14.17
CA ALA A 50 -14.10 -26.82 14.99
C ALA A 50 -13.34 -25.81 14.14
N GLN A 51 -14.05 -24.84 13.56
CA GLN A 51 -13.42 -23.64 13.05
C GLN A 51 -12.68 -23.00 14.23
N THR A 52 -11.37 -22.80 14.10
CA THR A 52 -10.61 -21.96 15.03
C THR A 52 -11.16 -20.55 14.93
N ILE A 53 -11.97 -20.14 15.90
CA ILE A 53 -12.34 -18.74 16.06
C ILE A 53 -11.05 -18.00 16.44
N GLN A 54 -10.60 -17.09 15.58
CA GLN A 54 -9.43 -16.26 15.83
C GLN A 54 -9.87 -15.05 16.67
N ASP A 55 -9.48 -15.01 17.95
CA ASP A 55 -9.98 -14.07 18.97
C ASP A 55 -9.14 -12.79 19.13
N SER A 56 -8.27 -12.44 18.16
CA SER A 56 -7.30 -11.33 18.29
C SER A 56 -7.30 -10.40 17.06
N PRO A 57 -7.11 -9.08 17.24
CA PRO A 57 -6.91 -8.16 16.13
C PRO A 57 -5.61 -8.49 15.39
N VAL A 58 -5.55 -8.11 14.11
CA VAL A 58 -4.41 -8.33 13.22
C VAL A 58 -4.05 -7.05 12.48
N ILE A 59 -2.81 -6.95 11.98
CA ILE A 59 -2.43 -5.89 11.04
C ILE A 59 -2.87 -6.32 9.65
N SER A 60 -3.95 -5.74 9.13
CA SER A 60 -4.51 -6.10 7.82
C SER A 60 -3.65 -5.58 6.67
N GLU A 61 -3.10 -4.38 6.80
CA GLU A 61 -2.44 -3.66 5.71
C GLU A 61 -1.50 -2.60 6.28
N PHE A 62 -0.43 -2.27 5.58
CA PHE A 62 0.37 -1.07 5.85
C PHE A 62 0.96 -0.51 4.56
N LEU A 63 1.28 0.78 4.56
CA LEU A 63 1.96 1.47 3.47
C LEU A 63 3.15 2.25 4.04
N ALA A 64 4.37 1.85 3.67
CA ALA A 64 5.63 2.46 4.15
C ALA A 64 6.23 3.50 3.18
N VAL A 65 5.59 3.73 2.03
CA VAL A 65 6.00 4.75 1.06
C VAL A 65 4.73 5.40 0.49
N ASN A 66 4.22 6.40 1.19
CA ASN A 66 3.01 7.11 0.79
C ASN A 66 3.36 8.44 0.08
N SER A 67 2.91 8.62 -1.16
CA SER A 67 3.14 9.85 -1.92
C SER A 67 1.85 10.51 -2.41
N ASN A 68 0.86 9.72 -2.86
CA ASN A 68 -0.43 10.24 -3.35
C ASN A 68 -1.63 9.54 -2.71
N GLY A 69 -1.40 8.75 -1.66
CA GLY A 69 -2.43 7.99 -0.96
C GLY A 69 -3.12 8.79 0.15
N LEU A 70 -3.41 8.10 1.25
CA LEU A 70 -4.10 8.66 2.41
C LEU A 70 -3.31 9.84 3.00
N LEU A 71 -3.94 10.99 3.19
CA LEU A 71 -3.33 12.13 3.88
C LEU A 71 -3.77 12.15 5.33
N ASP A 72 -2.91 12.61 6.22
CA ASP A 72 -3.29 12.95 7.59
C ASP A 72 -3.99 14.31 7.68
N LYS A 73 -4.46 14.69 8.87
CA LYS A 73 -5.13 15.97 9.15
C LYS A 73 -4.31 17.21 8.81
N ASP A 74 -2.98 17.08 8.71
CA ASP A 74 -2.07 18.17 8.36
C ASP A 74 -1.79 18.20 6.84
N HIS A 75 -2.43 17.30 6.08
CA HIS A 75 -2.22 17.05 4.65
C HIS A 75 -0.86 16.43 4.30
N ASP A 76 -0.20 15.76 5.24
CA ASP A 76 1.04 15.02 4.98
C ASP A 76 0.74 13.60 4.48
N SER A 77 1.51 13.13 3.49
CA SER A 77 1.46 11.75 2.99
C SER A 77 2.33 10.82 3.87
N SER A 78 1.90 10.62 5.12
CA SER A 78 2.60 9.77 6.08
C SER A 78 2.41 8.28 5.80
N ASP A 79 3.36 7.44 6.21
CA ASP A 79 3.17 5.99 6.28
C ASP A 79 1.99 5.66 7.19
N TRP A 80 1.37 4.50 7.02
CA TRP A 80 0.27 4.08 7.87
C TRP A 80 0.19 2.56 8.02
N ILE A 81 -0.41 2.15 9.14
CA ILE A 81 -0.65 0.77 9.55
C ILE A 81 -2.15 0.64 9.82
N GLU A 82 -2.77 -0.40 9.28
CA GLU A 82 -4.18 -0.71 9.50
C GLU A 82 -4.34 -1.97 10.35
N ILE A 83 -5.26 -1.89 11.31
CA ILE A 83 -5.60 -2.97 12.23
C ILE A 83 -7.03 -3.39 11.97
N TYR A 84 -7.22 -4.68 11.77
CA TYR A 84 -8.53 -5.30 11.57
C TYR A 84 -8.94 -6.11 12.80
N ASN A 85 -10.21 -5.99 13.18
CA ASN A 85 -10.84 -6.85 14.18
C ASN A 85 -11.65 -7.97 13.49
N PRO A 86 -11.15 -9.21 13.42
CA PRO A 86 -11.86 -10.34 12.81
C PRO A 86 -12.96 -10.93 13.68
N THR A 87 -13.07 -10.50 14.94
CA THR A 87 -13.96 -11.16 15.91
C THR A 87 -15.40 -10.67 15.79
N GLY A 88 -16.34 -11.47 16.31
CA GLY A 88 -17.74 -11.09 16.43
C GLY A 88 -18.05 -10.09 17.56
N GLN A 89 -17.03 -9.57 18.25
CA GLN A 89 -17.17 -8.62 19.39
C GLN A 89 -16.27 -7.40 19.17
N ALA A 90 -16.57 -6.29 19.86
CA ALA A 90 -15.68 -5.14 19.83
C ALA A 90 -14.40 -5.45 20.63
N ILE A 91 -13.25 -5.00 20.13
CA ILE A 91 -11.94 -5.15 20.81
C ILE A 91 -11.48 -3.77 21.26
N ASP A 92 -11.18 -3.65 22.55
CA ASP A 92 -10.52 -2.47 23.11
C ASP A 92 -9.00 -2.67 23.02
N LEU A 93 -8.31 -1.69 22.44
CA LEU A 93 -6.87 -1.68 22.30
C LEU A 93 -6.16 -0.97 23.45
N ASP A 94 -6.85 -0.55 24.52
CA ASP A 94 -6.20 0.01 25.70
C ASP A 94 -5.07 -0.91 26.22
N GLY A 95 -3.88 -0.34 26.34
CA GLY A 95 -2.65 -1.04 26.75
C GLY A 95 -1.99 -1.93 25.69
N TRP A 96 -2.55 -2.08 24.48
CA TRP A 96 -1.85 -2.77 23.38
C TRP A 96 -0.66 -1.94 22.87
N TYR A 97 0.23 -2.55 22.08
CA TYR A 97 1.37 -1.85 21.49
C TYR A 97 1.54 -2.09 19.98
N LEU A 98 2.08 -1.09 19.28
CA LEU A 98 2.72 -1.22 17.97
C LEU A 98 4.24 -1.07 18.09
N THR A 99 4.96 -1.80 17.27
CA THR A 99 6.42 -1.66 17.13
C THR A 99 6.89 -1.95 15.71
N ASP A 100 7.95 -1.27 15.30
CA ASP A 100 8.76 -1.55 14.10
C ASP A 100 10.05 -2.35 14.43
N ASN A 101 10.23 -2.70 15.71
CA ASN A 101 11.47 -3.28 16.22
C ASN A 101 11.15 -4.45 17.15
N MET A 102 11.36 -5.67 16.66
CA MET A 102 11.12 -6.91 17.40
C MET A 102 11.97 -7.08 18.66
N ARG A 103 12.97 -6.22 18.90
CA ARG A 103 13.75 -6.17 20.16
C ARG A 103 13.14 -5.22 21.19
N ASN A 104 12.12 -4.45 20.83
CA ASN A 104 11.44 -3.48 21.67
C ASN A 104 9.92 -3.57 21.43
N LEU A 105 9.26 -4.53 22.06
CA LEU A 105 7.87 -4.89 21.77
C LEU A 105 6.82 -3.89 22.31
N ASP A 106 7.20 -3.06 23.27
CA ASP A 106 6.34 -2.06 23.94
C ASP A 106 6.60 -0.62 23.43
N LYS A 107 7.04 -0.47 22.17
CA LYS A 107 7.53 0.82 21.61
C LYS A 107 6.49 1.94 21.61
N TRP A 108 5.27 1.66 21.15
CA TRP A 108 4.18 2.64 21.09
C TRP A 108 2.89 2.03 21.61
N GLU A 109 2.36 2.58 22.71
CA GLU A 109 1.15 2.10 23.38
C GLU A 109 -0.09 2.80 22.83
N PHE A 110 -1.14 2.03 22.52
CA PHE A 110 -2.43 2.58 22.10
C PHE A 110 -3.09 3.38 23.21
N PRO A 111 -3.77 4.50 22.89
CA PRO A 111 -4.78 5.06 23.78
C PRO A 111 -6.02 4.14 23.82
N PRO A 112 -6.96 4.35 24.77
CA PRO A 112 -8.21 3.62 24.79
C PRO A 112 -9.01 3.88 23.51
N VAL A 113 -9.05 2.87 22.63
CA VAL A 113 -9.74 2.88 21.34
C VAL A 113 -10.35 1.51 21.09
N SER A 114 -11.63 1.50 20.74
CA SER A 114 -12.34 0.25 20.45
C SER A 114 -12.58 0.08 18.95
N ILE A 115 -12.24 -1.09 18.43
CA ILE A 115 -12.54 -1.50 17.06
C ILE A 115 -13.80 -2.37 17.10
N ALA A 116 -14.86 -1.95 16.41
CA ALA A 116 -16.10 -2.72 16.29
C ALA A 116 -15.86 -4.11 15.64
N PRO A 117 -16.76 -5.09 15.79
CA PRO A 117 -16.69 -6.35 15.05
C PRO A 117 -16.56 -6.09 13.53
N GLY A 118 -15.57 -6.70 12.88
CA GLY A 118 -15.28 -6.47 11.45
C GLY A 118 -14.78 -5.06 11.12
N GLY A 119 -14.45 -4.25 12.13
CA GLY A 119 -13.98 -2.88 11.98
C GLY A 119 -12.49 -2.78 11.69
N TYR A 120 -12.08 -1.60 11.22
CA TYR A 120 -10.71 -1.25 10.87
C TYR A 120 -10.28 0.00 11.63
N LEU A 121 -9.00 0.08 12.00
CA LEU A 121 -8.38 1.27 12.60
C LEU A 121 -7.09 1.57 11.84
N VAL A 122 -6.99 2.79 11.30
CA VAL A 122 -5.75 3.29 10.69
C VAL A 122 -4.95 4.08 11.73
N VAL A 123 -3.66 3.79 11.81
CA VAL A 123 -2.67 4.49 12.61
C VAL A 123 -1.57 4.98 11.68
N PHE A 124 -1.33 6.29 11.62
CA PHE A 124 -0.23 6.83 10.82
C PHE A 124 1.12 6.53 11.47
N ALA A 125 2.05 5.94 10.74
CA ALA A 125 3.42 5.74 11.17
C ALA A 125 4.28 6.96 10.78
N SER A 126 4.01 8.11 11.42
CA SER A 126 4.63 9.39 11.03
C SER A 126 5.71 9.90 11.99
N GLY A 127 5.91 9.24 13.13
CA GLY A 127 6.76 9.74 14.21
C GLY A 127 6.19 10.91 15.02
N LYS A 128 4.96 11.36 14.75
CA LYS A 128 4.34 12.50 15.46
C LYS A 128 3.89 12.15 16.90
N ASP A 129 3.78 10.87 17.25
CA ASP A 129 3.39 10.36 18.58
C ASP A 129 2.08 10.97 19.14
N ILE A 130 1.01 10.91 18.34
CA ILE A 130 -0.32 11.45 18.70
C ILE A 130 -1.22 10.30 19.14
N ARG A 131 -1.81 10.41 20.34
CA ARG A 131 -2.60 9.36 21.00
C ARG A 131 -3.95 9.86 21.52
N GLU A 132 -4.60 10.75 20.78
CA GLU A 132 -5.89 11.31 21.19
C GLU A 132 -7.04 10.31 20.95
N PRO A 133 -7.78 9.87 21.98
CA PRO A 133 -8.93 9.00 21.79
C PRO A 133 -10.00 9.69 20.92
N GLY A 134 -10.38 9.05 19.82
CA GLY A 134 -11.35 9.59 18.86
C GLY A 134 -10.78 10.57 17.82
N GLY A 135 -9.47 10.84 17.84
CA GLY A 135 -8.73 11.57 16.81
C GLY A 135 -7.89 10.66 15.91
N GLU A 136 -7.07 11.26 15.05
CA GLU A 136 -6.06 10.52 14.28
C GLU A 136 -4.92 10.06 15.18
N LEU A 137 -4.56 8.78 15.06
CA LEU A 137 -3.46 8.19 15.81
C LEU A 137 -2.19 8.24 14.98
N HIS A 138 -1.08 8.63 15.63
CA HIS A 138 0.24 8.64 15.02
C HIS A 138 1.23 7.92 15.92
N THR A 139 1.97 6.96 15.38
CA THR A 139 3.03 6.28 16.14
C THR A 139 4.21 7.21 16.42
N SER A 140 5.08 6.79 17.34
CA SER A 140 6.36 7.45 17.62
C SER A 140 7.47 7.07 16.62
N PHE A 141 7.12 6.37 15.54
CA PHE A 141 8.05 5.90 14.52
C PHE A 141 7.48 6.01 13.10
N SER A 142 8.30 5.76 12.10
CA SER A 142 7.91 5.65 10.69
C SER A 142 8.41 4.33 10.12
N LEU A 143 7.85 3.91 8.98
CA LEU A 143 8.21 2.63 8.39
C LEU A 143 9.38 2.76 7.41
N GLN A 144 10.19 1.71 7.26
CA GLN A 144 11.33 1.71 6.35
C GLN A 144 10.95 1.16 4.98
N ALA A 145 11.22 1.96 3.94
CA ALA A 145 10.99 1.59 2.54
C ALA A 145 11.82 0.38 2.08
N ALA A 146 13.00 0.13 2.67
CA ALA A 146 13.88 -0.98 2.30
C ALA A 146 13.47 -2.33 2.92
N GLY A 147 12.46 -2.34 3.80
CA GLY A 147 12.07 -3.51 4.58
C GLY A 147 12.49 -3.40 6.06
N GLU A 148 11.61 -3.82 6.96
CA GLU A 148 11.86 -4.02 8.40
C GLU A 148 10.76 -4.93 8.97
N SER A 149 10.51 -4.92 10.28
CA SER A 149 9.38 -5.64 10.87
C SER A 149 8.32 -4.66 11.36
N VAL A 150 7.05 -5.06 11.41
CA VAL A 150 6.00 -4.33 12.12
C VAL A 150 5.11 -5.32 12.87
N ALA A 151 4.82 -5.04 14.14
CA ALA A 151 4.09 -5.95 15.01
C ALA A 151 3.06 -5.24 15.88
N LEU A 152 1.95 -5.95 16.10
CA LEU A 152 0.91 -5.67 17.08
C LEU A 152 1.11 -6.60 18.27
N VAL A 153 1.22 -6.02 19.47
CA VAL A 153 1.57 -6.72 20.71
C VAL A 153 0.47 -6.52 21.74
N GLN A 154 0.17 -7.60 22.47
CA GLN A 154 -0.86 -7.62 23.50
C GLN A 154 -0.50 -6.75 24.72
N PRO A 155 -1.47 -6.47 25.63
CA PRO A 155 -1.24 -5.63 26.80
C PRO A 155 -0.21 -6.11 27.82
N ASP A 156 0.29 -7.35 27.69
CA ASP A 156 1.39 -7.84 28.51
C ASP A 156 2.76 -7.29 28.07
N GLY A 157 2.82 -6.58 26.94
CA GLY A 157 4.04 -5.99 26.38
C GLY A 157 5.04 -7.01 25.82
N VAL A 158 4.65 -8.29 25.73
CA VAL A 158 5.57 -9.39 25.33
C VAL A 158 4.96 -10.33 24.30
N THR A 159 3.64 -10.51 24.28
CA THR A 159 2.98 -11.46 23.38
C THR A 159 2.64 -10.76 22.06
N VAL A 160 3.31 -11.17 20.98
CA VAL A 160 3.00 -10.69 19.62
C VAL A 160 1.67 -11.31 19.18
N ALA A 161 0.68 -10.47 18.90
CA ALA A 161 -0.61 -10.89 18.38
C ALA A 161 -0.58 -11.07 16.86
N HIS A 162 0.12 -10.19 16.16
CA HIS A 162 0.35 -10.28 14.71
C HIS A 162 1.62 -9.51 14.35
N ALA A 163 2.39 -9.99 13.37
CA ALA A 163 3.56 -9.28 12.88
C ALA A 163 3.87 -9.63 11.43
N TYR A 164 4.31 -8.63 10.67
CA TYR A 164 5.11 -8.85 9.47
C TYR A 164 6.57 -8.76 9.90
N VAL A 165 7.28 -9.90 9.86
CA VAL A 165 8.70 -9.96 10.21
C VAL A 165 9.52 -9.89 8.93
N ASP A 166 10.41 -8.89 8.84
CA ASP A 166 11.26 -8.62 7.69
C ASP A 166 10.46 -8.52 6.38
N TYR A 167 9.47 -7.63 6.36
CA TYR A 167 8.66 -7.35 5.17
C TYR A 167 9.56 -6.85 4.01
N PRO A 168 9.22 -7.15 2.75
CA PRO A 168 10.08 -6.85 1.60
C PRO A 168 10.17 -5.34 1.32
N PRO A 169 11.13 -4.88 0.50
CA PRO A 169 11.15 -3.49 0.05
C PRO A 169 9.78 -3.01 -0.45
N GLN A 170 9.41 -1.82 -0.02
CA GLN A 170 8.10 -1.21 -0.22
C GLN A 170 8.17 -0.24 -1.41
N VAL A 171 7.06 -0.16 -2.14
CA VAL A 171 6.97 0.65 -3.35
C VAL A 171 5.98 1.79 -3.10
N VAL A 172 6.25 2.95 -3.69
CA VAL A 172 5.39 4.13 -3.55
C VAL A 172 3.94 3.80 -3.92
N ASP A 173 3.03 4.17 -3.02
CA ASP A 173 1.58 3.99 -3.15
C ASP A 173 1.13 2.52 -3.38
N ILE A 174 1.97 1.54 -3.02
CA ILE A 174 1.64 0.10 -2.99
C ILE A 174 1.84 -0.40 -1.57
N SER A 175 0.76 -0.81 -0.93
CA SER A 175 0.75 -1.31 0.44
C SER A 175 1.15 -2.78 0.49
N TYR A 176 1.39 -3.29 1.69
CA TYR A 176 1.66 -4.68 1.97
C TYR A 176 0.70 -5.15 3.06
N GLY A 177 0.12 -6.34 2.89
CA GLY A 177 -0.97 -6.75 3.77
C GLY A 177 -1.42 -8.19 3.59
N LEU A 178 -2.44 -8.54 4.36
CA LEU A 178 -3.16 -9.80 4.32
C LEU A 178 -4.08 -9.85 3.08
N SER A 179 -3.83 -10.77 2.17
CA SER A 179 -4.68 -11.07 1.01
C SER A 179 -5.40 -12.40 1.21
N SER A 180 -6.70 -12.49 0.91
CA SER A 180 -7.47 -13.75 0.95
C SER A 180 -7.85 -14.18 -0.46
N ASP A 181 -7.72 -15.47 -0.76
CA ASP A 181 -8.28 -16.11 -1.97
C ASP A 181 -9.80 -16.39 -1.82
N GLY A 182 -10.36 -16.18 -0.62
CA GLY A 182 -11.79 -15.98 -0.43
C GLY A 182 -12.16 -14.57 -0.85
N VAL A 183 -12.96 -14.43 -1.91
CA VAL A 183 -13.47 -13.13 -2.38
C VAL A 183 -13.98 -12.34 -1.18
N VAL A 184 -13.29 -11.26 -0.84
CA VAL A 184 -13.88 -10.15 -0.08
C VAL A 184 -14.22 -9.07 -1.09
N SER A 185 -15.39 -9.19 -1.71
CA SER A 185 -15.91 -8.12 -2.55
C SER A 185 -16.48 -7.04 -1.64
N GLN A 186 -16.01 -5.80 -1.78
CA GLN A 186 -16.81 -4.65 -1.39
C GLN A 186 -17.65 -4.21 -2.57
N THR A 187 -18.93 -4.55 -2.54
CA THR A 187 -19.88 -4.07 -3.54
C THR A 187 -20.50 -2.77 -3.03
N GLU A 188 -20.08 -1.65 -3.60
CA GLU A 188 -20.73 -0.36 -3.38
C GLU A 188 -22.06 -0.33 -4.17
N THR A 189 -23.17 -0.32 -3.44
CA THR A 189 -24.51 -0.16 -4.01
C THR A 189 -25.03 1.25 -3.70
N VAL A 190 -25.21 2.05 -4.74
CA VAL A 190 -25.86 3.37 -4.62
C VAL A 190 -27.35 3.14 -4.36
N LEU A 191 -27.77 3.35 -3.11
CA LEU A 191 -29.17 3.27 -2.70
C LEU A 191 -29.96 4.50 -3.15
N LEU A 192 -29.35 5.68 -3.06
CA LEU A 192 -29.90 6.95 -3.56
C LEU A 192 -28.83 7.67 -4.36
N ALA A 193 -29.03 7.86 -5.66
CA ALA A 193 -28.09 8.55 -6.52
C ALA A 193 -28.28 10.07 -6.53
N GLU A 194 -27.22 10.82 -6.85
CA GLU A 194 -27.38 12.19 -7.34
C GLU A 194 -28.27 12.19 -8.60
N GLY A 195 -29.18 13.15 -8.71
CA GLY A 195 -30.22 13.19 -9.73
C GLY A 195 -31.43 12.27 -9.48
N ALA A 196 -31.54 11.64 -8.30
CA ALA A 196 -32.71 10.86 -7.91
C ALA A 196 -33.96 11.75 -7.78
N ASP A 197 -35.14 11.15 -7.89
CA ASP A 197 -36.40 11.88 -7.76
C ASP A 197 -36.57 12.42 -6.34
N ALA A 198 -36.94 13.70 -6.25
CA ALA A 198 -37.09 14.43 -5.00
C ALA A 198 -38.43 15.17 -4.92
N ARG A 199 -38.83 15.45 -3.69
CA ARG A 199 -39.96 16.30 -3.34
C ARG A 199 -39.50 17.35 -2.34
N ALA A 200 -39.81 18.62 -2.58
CA ALA A 200 -39.41 19.71 -1.70
C ALA A 200 -40.59 20.63 -1.32
N LEU A 201 -40.59 21.10 -0.07
CA LEU A 201 -41.52 22.07 0.47
C LEU A 201 -40.75 23.14 1.24
N VAL A 202 -41.01 24.41 0.94
CA VAL A 202 -40.65 25.52 1.82
C VAL A 202 -41.81 25.67 2.81
N PRO A 203 -41.65 25.29 4.09
CA PRO A 203 -42.76 25.30 5.04
C PRO A 203 -43.18 26.73 5.38
N THR A 204 -44.48 26.92 5.61
CA THR A 204 -45.08 28.21 6.02
C THR A 204 -45.51 28.24 7.48
N ASN A 205 -45.47 27.10 8.17
CA ASN A 205 -45.75 26.92 9.58
C ASN A 205 -45.20 25.55 10.06
N GLY A 206 -45.23 25.33 11.38
CA GLY A 206 -44.71 24.12 12.03
C GLY A 206 -45.67 22.94 12.18
N SER A 207 -46.85 22.96 11.53
CA SER A 207 -47.90 21.95 11.75
C SER A 207 -47.48 20.52 11.38
N LEU A 208 -46.50 20.36 10.49
CA LEU A 208 -45.97 19.05 10.10
C LEU A 208 -45.15 18.39 11.22
N GLY A 209 -44.60 19.15 12.17
CA GLY A 209 -43.66 18.64 13.16
C GLY A 209 -42.56 17.80 12.51
N LEU A 210 -42.32 16.58 13.03
CA LEU A 210 -41.46 15.56 12.41
C LEU A 210 -42.24 14.52 11.59
N THR A 211 -43.55 14.67 11.41
CA THR A 211 -44.33 13.65 10.69
C THR A 211 -43.91 13.51 9.23
N TRP A 212 -43.37 14.57 8.63
CA TRP A 212 -42.90 14.57 7.24
C TRP A 212 -41.63 13.72 7.02
N THR A 213 -40.86 13.43 8.06
CA THR A 213 -39.64 12.60 7.95
C THR A 213 -39.95 11.11 7.91
N LEU A 214 -41.16 10.71 8.31
CA LEU A 214 -41.60 9.31 8.32
C LEU A 214 -41.76 8.77 6.90
N ALA A 215 -41.43 7.49 6.71
CA ALA A 215 -41.60 6.81 5.42
C ALA A 215 -43.07 6.77 4.96
N SER A 216 -44.02 6.73 5.90
CA SER A 216 -45.47 6.68 5.63
C SER A 216 -46.08 8.03 5.22
N PHE A 217 -45.34 9.14 5.32
CA PHE A 217 -45.86 10.46 4.97
C PHE A 217 -46.03 10.60 3.45
N SER A 218 -47.14 11.23 3.04
CA SER A 218 -47.43 11.54 1.64
C SER A 218 -47.02 12.97 1.31
N ASP A 219 -46.03 13.11 0.43
CA ASP A 219 -45.51 14.38 -0.10
C ASP A 219 -46.00 14.66 -1.53
N ALA A 220 -47.08 14.00 -1.97
CA ALA A 220 -47.60 14.14 -3.33
C ALA A 220 -47.95 15.59 -3.71
N ALA A 221 -48.25 16.43 -2.72
CA ALA A 221 -48.55 17.86 -2.90
C ALA A 221 -47.30 18.76 -2.92
N TRP A 222 -46.11 18.22 -2.64
CA TRP A 222 -44.86 18.98 -2.62
C TRP A 222 -44.31 19.14 -4.03
N ARG A 223 -43.44 20.14 -4.22
CA ARG A 223 -42.85 20.39 -5.54
C ARG A 223 -41.98 19.21 -5.95
N ALA A 224 -42.22 18.73 -7.17
CA ALA A 224 -41.51 17.61 -7.79
C ALA A 224 -40.26 18.08 -8.54
N GLY A 225 -39.17 17.31 -8.44
CA GLY A 225 -37.96 17.51 -9.21
C GLY A 225 -36.96 16.39 -8.95
N LYS A 226 -35.67 16.70 -9.07
CA LYS A 226 -34.57 15.79 -8.74
C LYS A 226 -33.68 16.39 -7.64
N THR A 227 -32.92 15.56 -6.94
CA THR A 227 -31.91 16.02 -5.96
C THR A 227 -30.95 17.01 -6.60
N GLY A 228 -30.39 17.93 -5.81
CA GLY A 228 -29.94 19.22 -6.31
C GLY A 228 -31.01 20.26 -6.00
N ILE A 229 -31.46 20.25 -4.74
CA ILE A 229 -32.52 21.11 -4.23
C ILE A 229 -31.88 22.40 -3.78
N GLY A 230 -32.27 23.53 -4.36
CA GLY A 230 -31.59 24.78 -4.05
C GLY A 230 -31.78 25.88 -5.09
N TYR A 231 -30.86 26.82 -5.11
CA TYR A 231 -30.74 27.92 -6.07
C TYR A 231 -29.28 28.41 -6.13
N ASP A 232 -28.92 29.10 -7.22
CA ASP A 232 -27.60 29.71 -7.49
C ASP A 232 -26.38 28.77 -7.67
N TYR A 233 -26.53 27.44 -7.55
CA TYR A 233 -25.50 26.45 -7.94
C TYR A 233 -25.70 25.91 -9.37
N ALA A 234 -25.43 26.76 -10.37
CA ALA A 234 -25.65 26.43 -11.78
C ALA A 234 -25.00 25.11 -12.21
N GLY A 235 -25.79 24.21 -12.81
CA GLY A 235 -25.34 22.88 -13.25
C GLY A 235 -25.61 21.75 -12.23
N LEU A 236 -25.85 22.09 -10.97
CA LEU A 236 -26.20 21.13 -9.91
C LEU A 236 -27.68 21.19 -9.50
N ILE A 237 -28.33 22.36 -9.61
CA ILE A 237 -29.74 22.52 -9.23
C ILE A 237 -30.68 21.85 -10.24
N GLN A 238 -31.45 20.87 -9.76
CA GLN A 238 -32.50 20.17 -10.53
C GLN A 238 -33.88 20.23 -9.85
N LEU A 239 -33.97 20.82 -8.66
CA LEU A 239 -35.21 21.17 -7.98
C LEU A 239 -35.07 22.57 -7.38
N ASP A 240 -35.40 23.57 -8.20
CA ASP A 240 -35.35 24.97 -7.80
C ASP A 240 -36.27 25.22 -6.59
N VAL A 241 -35.73 25.84 -5.54
CA VAL A 241 -36.50 26.31 -4.37
C VAL A 241 -36.32 27.80 -4.11
N GLY A 242 -36.00 28.61 -5.14
CA GLY A 242 -35.73 30.05 -4.99
C GLY A 242 -36.85 30.86 -4.34
N ALA A 243 -38.09 30.36 -4.34
CA ALA A 243 -39.20 30.92 -3.57
C ALA A 243 -39.00 30.92 -2.03
N MET A 244 -37.96 30.24 -1.54
CA MET A 244 -37.51 30.26 -0.14
C MET A 244 -36.84 31.59 0.22
N MET A 245 -36.11 32.20 -0.72
CA MET A 245 -35.34 33.41 -0.50
C MET A 245 -36.23 34.55 0.01
N ASN A 246 -35.79 35.22 1.08
CA ASN A 246 -36.51 36.28 1.81
C ASN A 246 -37.85 35.84 2.44
N VAL A 247 -38.16 34.54 2.47
CA VAL A 247 -39.42 34.00 3.01
C VAL A 247 -39.15 33.07 4.18
N ASN A 248 -38.21 32.14 4.05
CA ASN A 248 -37.84 31.18 5.09
C ASN A 248 -36.36 30.78 4.95
N GLN A 249 -35.75 30.25 6.01
CA GLN A 249 -34.39 29.71 6.04
C GLN A 249 -34.37 28.18 5.92
N THR A 250 -35.53 27.56 5.68
CA THR A 250 -35.70 26.11 5.69
C THR A 250 -36.33 25.63 4.39
N VAL A 251 -35.80 24.51 3.88
CA VAL A 251 -36.49 23.62 2.95
C VAL A 251 -36.59 22.21 3.54
N TYR A 252 -37.76 21.59 3.43
CA TYR A 252 -37.92 20.16 3.66
C TYR A 252 -37.81 19.43 2.33
N ALA A 253 -36.93 18.44 2.27
CA ALA A 253 -36.72 17.59 1.11
C ALA A 253 -36.96 16.12 1.46
N ARG A 254 -37.58 15.37 0.55
CA ARG A 254 -37.80 13.93 0.69
C ARG A 254 -37.41 13.21 -0.59
N MET A 255 -36.67 12.12 -0.42
CA MET A 255 -36.24 11.25 -1.49
C MET A 255 -36.57 9.81 -1.10
N ALA A 256 -37.38 9.16 -1.92
CA ALA A 256 -37.68 7.75 -1.73
C ALA A 256 -36.68 6.89 -2.50
N PHE A 257 -36.29 5.77 -1.91
CA PHE A 257 -35.41 4.79 -2.52
C PHE A 257 -35.76 3.38 -2.04
N ASP A 258 -35.34 2.35 -2.78
CA ASP A 258 -35.63 0.97 -2.47
C ASP A 258 -34.35 0.23 -2.04
N VAL A 259 -34.48 -0.62 -1.01
CA VAL A 259 -33.41 -1.51 -0.54
C VAL A 259 -33.83 -2.96 -0.81
N ALA A 260 -33.04 -3.68 -1.61
CA ALA A 260 -33.36 -5.06 -2.01
C ALA A 260 -33.19 -6.06 -0.86
N ASP A 261 -32.09 -5.93 -0.12
CA ASP A 261 -31.77 -6.73 1.05
C ASP A 261 -31.01 -5.88 2.06
N VAL A 262 -31.49 -5.85 3.30
CA VAL A 262 -30.86 -5.08 4.39
C VAL A 262 -29.78 -5.88 5.12
N THR A 263 -29.78 -7.21 4.99
CA THR A 263 -28.81 -8.07 5.70
C THR A 263 -27.43 -8.05 5.05
N GLN A 264 -27.34 -7.62 3.79
CA GLN A 264 -26.10 -7.48 3.03
C GLN A 264 -25.45 -6.11 3.20
N ILE A 265 -26.00 -5.23 4.04
CA ILE A 265 -25.46 -3.89 4.24
C ILE A 265 -24.51 -3.96 5.44
N ASP A 266 -23.20 -3.96 5.18
CA ASP A 266 -22.18 -3.91 6.22
C ASP A 266 -21.93 -2.48 6.68
N LYS A 267 -21.72 -1.55 5.73
CA LYS A 267 -21.64 -0.10 5.98
C LYS A 267 -22.73 0.68 5.24
N LEU A 268 -23.12 1.81 5.82
CA LEU A 268 -24.08 2.76 5.23
C LEU A 268 -23.49 4.17 5.31
N VAL A 269 -23.33 4.84 4.17
CA VAL A 269 -22.68 6.15 4.09
C VAL A 269 -23.61 7.15 3.38
N LEU A 270 -23.77 8.33 3.97
CA LEU A 270 -24.39 9.49 3.32
C LEU A 270 -23.30 10.44 2.85
N ARG A 271 -23.20 10.62 1.53
CA ARG A 271 -22.39 11.66 0.89
C ARG A 271 -23.30 12.86 0.61
N LEU A 272 -22.98 14.02 1.14
CA LEU A 272 -23.84 15.20 0.99
C LEU A 272 -23.03 16.43 0.55
N LYS A 273 -23.44 17.00 -0.59
CA LYS A 273 -23.09 18.37 -0.99
C LYS A 273 -24.17 19.30 -0.45
N TYR A 274 -23.79 20.27 0.37
CA TYR A 274 -24.74 21.18 0.98
C TYR A 274 -24.16 22.57 1.25
N GLU A 275 -25.01 23.58 1.06
CA GLU A 275 -24.76 24.95 1.45
C GLU A 275 -25.34 25.20 2.86
N ASP A 276 -24.63 26.01 3.63
CA ASP A 276 -24.89 26.32 5.03
C ASP A 276 -25.08 25.11 5.96
N GLY A 277 -26.28 24.55 6.14
CA GLY A 277 -26.50 23.48 7.11
C GLY A 277 -27.65 22.52 6.78
N PHE A 278 -27.69 21.40 7.51
CA PHE A 278 -28.74 20.41 7.33
C PHE A 278 -29.00 19.54 8.58
N VAL A 279 -30.17 18.92 8.60
CA VAL A 279 -30.47 17.74 9.43
C VAL A 279 -31.09 16.65 8.56
N ALA A 280 -30.47 15.48 8.53
CA ALA A 280 -30.92 14.33 7.75
C ALA A 280 -31.60 13.28 8.64
N TYR A 281 -32.69 12.74 8.13
CA TYR A 281 -33.51 11.72 8.75
C TYR A 281 -33.67 10.54 7.82
N LEU A 282 -33.56 9.33 8.36
CA LEU A 282 -33.86 8.10 7.65
C LEU A 282 -35.10 7.47 8.28
N ASN A 283 -36.16 7.30 7.49
CA ASN A 283 -37.44 6.73 7.93
C ASN A 283 -38.01 7.34 9.23
N GLY A 284 -37.72 8.62 9.50
CA GLY A 284 -38.20 9.34 10.67
C GLY A 284 -37.20 9.50 11.82
N VAL A 285 -36.03 8.86 11.73
CA VAL A 285 -34.99 8.92 12.76
C VAL A 285 -33.85 9.82 12.27
N GLU A 286 -33.39 10.75 13.09
CA GLU A 286 -32.24 11.60 12.77
C GLU A 286 -30.97 10.74 12.66
N VAL A 287 -30.24 10.89 11.54
CA VAL A 287 -29.04 10.10 11.23
C VAL A 287 -27.78 10.94 11.06
N ALA A 288 -27.91 12.19 10.62
CA ALA A 288 -26.80 13.12 10.51
C ALA A 288 -27.28 14.57 10.66
N ARG A 289 -26.39 15.43 11.11
CA ARG A 289 -26.59 16.88 11.19
C ARG A 289 -25.25 17.58 10.99
N ASP A 290 -25.27 18.73 10.36
CA ASP A 290 -24.16 19.65 10.42
C ASP A 290 -24.64 21.10 10.31
N ASN A 291 -23.93 21.99 11.00
CA ASN A 291 -24.22 23.42 11.05
C ASN A 291 -25.70 23.76 11.35
N ALA A 292 -26.35 22.95 12.20
CA ALA A 292 -27.78 23.05 12.50
C ALA A 292 -28.06 23.23 14.00
N PRO A 293 -29.13 23.96 14.39
CA PRO A 293 -29.55 24.05 15.79
C PRO A 293 -29.76 22.68 16.43
N ALA A 294 -29.49 22.57 17.74
CA ALA A 294 -29.75 21.36 18.50
C ALA A 294 -31.20 20.87 18.33
N ALA A 295 -31.43 19.56 18.38
CA ALA A 295 -32.76 18.97 18.11
C ALA A 295 -33.89 19.60 18.96
N ALA A 296 -33.59 19.99 20.21
CA ALA A 296 -34.56 20.63 21.10
C ALA A 296 -34.98 22.05 20.68
N SER A 297 -34.17 22.74 19.86
CA SER A 297 -34.41 24.10 19.37
C SER A 297 -34.63 24.18 17.86
N LEU A 298 -34.58 23.05 17.14
CA LEU A 298 -34.83 22.99 15.71
C LEU A 298 -36.33 23.21 15.43
N MET A 299 -36.64 24.26 14.66
CA MET A 299 -37.98 24.64 14.26
C MET A 299 -38.11 24.63 12.73
N TRP A 300 -39.35 24.66 12.25
CA TRP A 300 -39.68 24.66 10.82
C TRP A 300 -39.14 25.87 10.03
N ASN A 301 -38.72 26.92 10.73
CA ASN A 301 -38.13 28.13 10.16
C ASN A 301 -36.75 28.43 10.75
N SER A 302 -36.08 27.41 11.29
CA SER A 302 -34.69 27.54 11.73
C SER A 302 -33.77 27.79 10.53
N GLY A 303 -32.68 28.48 10.79
CA GLY A 303 -31.53 28.57 9.88
C GLY A 303 -30.32 27.80 10.40
N ALA A 304 -29.29 27.75 9.58
CA ALA A 304 -27.99 27.23 9.96
C ALA A 304 -27.35 28.11 11.05
N LEU A 305 -26.41 27.53 11.83
CA LEU A 305 -25.77 28.26 12.94
C LEU A 305 -24.75 29.30 12.47
N ALA A 306 -24.12 29.05 11.32
CA ALA A 306 -23.14 29.93 10.69
C ALA A 306 -23.26 29.86 9.16
N ASN A 307 -22.64 30.81 8.48
CA ASN A 307 -22.44 30.74 7.02
C ASN A 307 -21.33 29.74 6.71
N ARG A 308 -21.51 28.90 5.69
CA ARG A 308 -20.48 27.99 5.17
C ARG A 308 -19.93 28.52 3.84
N GLU A 309 -18.62 28.42 3.60
CA GLU A 309 -18.02 28.92 2.36
C GLU A 309 -18.53 28.17 1.12
N ASP A 310 -18.89 28.90 0.07
CA ASP A 310 -19.53 28.38 -1.15
C ASP A 310 -18.69 27.31 -1.86
N ASN A 311 -17.36 27.41 -1.79
CA ASN A 311 -16.45 26.43 -2.38
C ASN A 311 -16.56 25.04 -1.71
N LEU A 312 -16.93 24.98 -0.43
CA LEU A 312 -17.12 23.73 0.31
C LEU A 312 -18.48 23.09 0.02
N ALA A 313 -19.46 23.86 -0.49
CA ALA A 313 -20.81 23.37 -0.71
C ALA A 313 -20.89 22.32 -1.83
N VAL A 314 -19.97 22.39 -2.81
CA VAL A 314 -19.93 21.49 -3.97
C VAL A 314 -19.09 20.24 -3.75
N ASP A 315 -18.31 20.18 -2.67
CA ASP A 315 -17.55 19.01 -2.26
C ASP A 315 -18.43 18.12 -1.37
N ALA A 316 -18.50 16.82 -1.70
CA ALA A 316 -19.31 15.90 -0.93
C ALA A 316 -18.63 15.61 0.42
N VAL A 317 -19.36 15.84 1.51
CA VAL A 317 -18.93 15.42 2.86
C VAL A 317 -19.53 14.05 3.15
N GLU A 318 -18.72 13.13 3.67
CA GLU A 318 -19.17 11.79 4.05
C GLU A 318 -19.60 11.74 5.52
N PHE A 319 -20.76 11.14 5.76
CA PHE A 319 -21.29 10.85 7.08
C PHE A 319 -21.49 9.33 7.20
N ASP A 320 -20.77 8.70 8.13
CA ASP A 320 -20.93 7.28 8.41
C ASP A 320 -22.22 7.03 9.21
N LEU A 321 -23.18 6.35 8.58
CA LEU A 321 -24.47 5.98 9.13
C LEU A 321 -24.53 4.49 9.50
N THR A 322 -23.40 3.78 9.53
CA THR A 322 -23.35 2.32 9.72
C THR A 322 -24.03 1.88 11.01
N ALA A 323 -23.82 2.60 12.12
CA ALA A 323 -24.49 2.34 13.40
C ALA A 323 -26.03 2.53 13.35
N ARG A 324 -26.55 3.11 12.27
CA ARG A 324 -27.97 3.43 12.05
C ARG A 324 -28.62 2.55 10.96
N LYS A 325 -27.89 1.59 10.37
CA LYS A 325 -28.39 0.75 9.27
C LYS A 325 -29.66 -0.06 9.60
N ALA A 326 -29.87 -0.41 10.88
CA ALA A 326 -31.07 -1.12 11.35
C ALA A 326 -32.38 -0.32 11.18
N ILE A 327 -32.30 0.97 10.82
CA ILE A 327 -33.45 1.82 10.48
C ILE A 327 -33.99 1.51 9.08
N LEU A 328 -33.16 0.94 8.20
CA LEU A 328 -33.57 0.52 6.86
C LEU A 328 -34.51 -0.69 6.94
N PHE A 329 -35.50 -0.70 6.06
CA PHE A 329 -36.35 -1.85 5.83
C PHE A 329 -36.15 -2.36 4.40
N LYS A 330 -36.41 -3.65 4.17
CA LYS A 330 -36.52 -4.18 2.81
C LYS A 330 -37.66 -3.48 2.06
N GLY A 331 -37.38 -3.00 0.85
CA GLY A 331 -38.30 -2.22 0.02
C GLY A 331 -38.12 -0.72 0.23
N ARG A 332 -39.24 0.01 0.23
CA ARG A 332 -39.25 1.48 0.17
C ARG A 332 -38.80 2.12 1.49
N ASN A 333 -37.78 2.96 1.39
CA ASN A 333 -37.25 3.82 2.44
C ASN A 333 -37.34 5.29 2.01
N VAL A 334 -37.20 6.21 2.97
CA VAL A 334 -37.17 7.65 2.72
C VAL A 334 -35.99 8.29 3.43
N LEU A 335 -35.15 8.98 2.66
CA LEU A 335 -34.23 9.99 3.17
C LEU A 335 -34.96 11.34 3.17
N ALA A 336 -35.05 11.95 4.33
CA ALA A 336 -35.64 13.27 4.51
C ALA A 336 -34.56 14.24 4.99
N VAL A 337 -34.46 15.41 4.38
CA VAL A 337 -33.43 16.42 4.71
C VAL A 337 -34.12 17.74 5.02
N HIS A 338 -33.80 18.29 6.18
CA HIS A 338 -34.12 19.66 6.57
C HIS A 338 -32.92 20.51 6.18
N GLY A 339 -32.96 21.11 4.98
CA GLY A 339 -31.93 22.02 4.50
C GLY A 339 -32.10 23.41 5.10
N LEU A 340 -30.99 24.06 5.45
CA LEU A 340 -30.96 25.28 6.24
C LEU A 340 -30.02 26.32 5.61
N ASN A 341 -30.52 27.55 5.38
CA ASN A 341 -29.67 28.71 5.13
C ASN A 341 -29.37 29.43 6.45
N SER A 342 -28.20 30.05 6.53
CA SER A 342 -27.71 30.86 7.65
C SER A 342 -28.45 32.19 7.80
N SER A 343 -29.04 32.71 6.71
CA SER A 343 -29.86 33.93 6.74
C SER A 343 -31.06 33.89 5.80
N LEU A 344 -32.10 34.68 6.09
CA LEU A 344 -33.28 34.83 5.23
C LEU A 344 -32.95 35.41 3.84
N ALA A 345 -31.86 36.17 3.73
CA ALA A 345 -31.44 36.84 2.51
C ALA A 345 -30.29 36.11 1.81
N SER A 346 -29.96 34.88 2.21
CA SER A 346 -28.91 34.09 1.56
C SER A 346 -29.26 33.91 0.07
N SER A 347 -28.24 34.10 -0.77
CA SER A 347 -28.34 34.16 -2.22
C SER A 347 -28.33 32.79 -2.88
N ASP A 348 -27.91 31.76 -2.15
CA ASP A 348 -27.66 30.42 -2.64
C ASP A 348 -28.19 29.35 -1.67
N LEU A 349 -28.37 28.13 -2.17
CA LEU A 349 -28.69 26.95 -1.37
C LEU A 349 -28.37 25.72 -2.20
N LEU A 350 -27.84 24.68 -1.56
CA LEU A 350 -27.64 23.37 -2.17
C LEU A 350 -27.95 22.28 -1.15
N ILE A 351 -28.73 21.29 -1.57
CA ILE A 351 -28.90 20.00 -0.89
C ILE A 351 -28.88 18.91 -1.97
N LEU A 352 -27.78 18.18 -2.05
CA LEU A 352 -27.56 17.12 -3.03
C LEU A 352 -26.97 15.87 -2.34
N PRO A 353 -27.84 14.97 -1.85
CA PRO A 353 -27.43 13.74 -1.18
C PRO A 353 -27.18 12.59 -2.17
N GLN A 354 -26.26 11.72 -1.79
CA GLN A 354 -26.10 10.36 -2.29
C GLN A 354 -26.01 9.41 -1.09
N LEU A 355 -26.81 8.34 -1.08
CA LEU A 355 -26.78 7.32 -0.03
C LEU A 355 -26.26 6.01 -0.60
N VAL A 356 -25.32 5.40 0.09
CA VAL A 356 -24.55 4.26 -0.39
C VAL A 356 -24.52 3.17 0.67
N ALA A 357 -24.78 1.93 0.26
CA ALA A 357 -24.55 0.73 1.05
C ALA A 357 -23.30 0.01 0.55
N ILE A 358 -22.52 -0.52 1.48
CA ILE A 358 -21.32 -1.30 1.20
C ILE A 358 -21.53 -2.67 1.86
N GLU A 359 -21.54 -3.71 1.04
CA GLU A 359 -21.45 -5.11 1.46
C GLU A 359 -19.97 -5.47 1.62
N THR A 360 -19.60 -6.20 2.66
CA THR A 360 -18.23 -6.64 2.96
C THR A 360 -18.30 -8.14 3.24
N GLU A 361 -17.88 -8.95 2.28
CA GLU A 361 -17.67 -10.38 2.53
C GLU A 361 -16.55 -10.56 3.59
N THR A 362 -16.70 -11.51 4.52
CA THR A 362 -15.82 -11.64 5.69
C THR A 362 -14.48 -12.31 5.34
N LEU A 363 -13.39 -11.87 5.98
CA LEU A 363 -12.05 -12.46 5.87
C LEU A 363 -12.00 -13.83 6.56
N ASP A 364 -11.77 -14.90 5.80
CA ASP A 364 -11.35 -16.20 6.37
C ASP A 364 -9.83 -16.20 6.56
N LEU A 365 -9.39 -15.87 7.78
CA LEU A 365 -7.97 -15.78 8.16
C LEU A 365 -7.22 -17.12 8.11
N SER A 366 -7.91 -18.26 7.89
CA SER A 366 -7.26 -19.57 7.73
C SER A 366 -6.69 -19.81 6.32
N GLU A 367 -6.98 -18.91 5.36
CA GLU A 367 -6.52 -18.96 3.96
C GLU A 367 -5.84 -17.65 3.51
N VAL A 368 -5.31 -16.85 4.45
CA VAL A 368 -4.73 -15.53 4.17
C VAL A 368 -3.22 -15.59 3.92
N MET A 369 -2.76 -14.81 2.94
CA MET A 369 -1.38 -14.67 2.51
C MET A 369 -0.87 -13.23 2.63
N GLU A 370 0.38 -13.03 3.04
CA GLU A 370 1.02 -11.72 3.02
C GLU A 370 1.46 -11.33 1.59
N GLY A 371 1.23 -10.10 1.15
CA GLY A 371 1.63 -9.66 -0.19
C GLY A 371 1.45 -8.17 -0.47
N HIS A 372 2.03 -7.71 -1.58
CA HIS A 372 1.82 -6.35 -2.07
C HIS A 372 0.39 -6.16 -2.61
N LEU A 373 -0.27 -5.10 -2.17
CA LEU A 373 -1.59 -4.70 -2.60
C LEU A 373 -1.45 -3.48 -3.52
N LEU A 374 -1.62 -3.68 -4.83
CA LEU A 374 -1.41 -2.63 -5.85
C LEU A 374 -2.36 -1.43 -5.72
N ARG A 375 -3.41 -1.57 -4.90
CA ARG A 375 -4.38 -0.53 -4.59
C ARG A 375 -4.58 -0.54 -3.08
N PRO A 376 -3.92 0.37 -2.35
CA PRO A 376 -4.11 0.44 -0.91
C PRO A 376 -5.57 0.68 -0.55
N THR A 377 -6.03 0.06 0.53
CA THR A 377 -7.44 0.04 0.95
C THR A 377 -7.63 0.52 2.39
N PRO A 378 -7.13 1.71 2.76
CA PRO A 378 -7.29 2.19 4.11
C PRO A 378 -8.78 2.30 4.48
N ARG A 379 -9.10 1.82 5.68
CA ARG A 379 -10.43 1.73 6.31
C ARG A 379 -11.36 0.73 5.62
N ALA A 380 -10.81 -0.15 4.80
CA ALA A 380 -11.54 -1.08 3.94
C ALA A 380 -10.86 -2.44 3.92
N ALA A 381 -11.60 -3.49 3.58
CA ALA A 381 -10.99 -4.77 3.29
C ALA A 381 -10.06 -4.67 2.08
N ASN A 382 -8.94 -5.39 2.16
CA ASN A 382 -7.96 -5.51 1.09
C ASN A 382 -8.61 -6.04 -0.21
N GLN A 383 -8.30 -5.41 -1.34
CA GLN A 383 -8.73 -5.93 -2.64
C GLN A 383 -8.05 -7.28 -2.94
N SER A 384 -8.73 -8.13 -3.72
CA SER A 384 -8.10 -9.32 -4.31
C SER A 384 -6.81 -8.94 -5.03
N SER A 385 -5.72 -9.65 -4.78
CA SER A 385 -4.46 -9.44 -5.50
C SER A 385 -4.71 -9.44 -7.01
N LEU A 386 -4.46 -8.32 -7.67
CA LEU A 386 -4.22 -8.32 -9.10
C LEU A 386 -2.82 -8.91 -9.31
N VAL A 387 -2.80 -10.24 -9.37
CA VAL A 387 -1.76 -11.18 -9.82
C VAL A 387 -1.82 -12.36 -8.86
N GLN A 388 -2.10 -13.56 -9.37
CA GLN A 388 -1.79 -14.78 -8.62
C GLN A 388 -0.26 -14.79 -8.44
N ILE A 389 0.19 -14.39 -7.24
CA ILE A 389 1.60 -14.23 -6.92
C ILE A 389 2.19 -15.63 -6.80
N GLY A 390 3.26 -15.90 -7.54
CA GLY A 390 4.03 -17.12 -7.41
C GLY A 390 4.81 -17.19 -6.09
N PRO A 391 5.90 -17.96 -6.02
CA PRO A 391 6.74 -18.04 -4.83
C PRO A 391 7.21 -16.67 -4.34
N ALA A 392 7.36 -16.48 -3.03
CA ALA A 392 7.92 -15.26 -2.47
C ALA A 392 9.43 -15.20 -2.77
N ILE A 393 9.93 -14.06 -3.26
CA ILE A 393 11.34 -13.83 -3.57
C ILE A 393 11.86 -12.73 -2.65
N ARG A 394 12.95 -12.99 -1.93
CA ARG A 394 13.55 -12.09 -0.93
C ARG A 394 15.07 -12.12 -1.04
N HIS A 395 15.72 -11.11 -0.47
CA HIS A 395 17.19 -11.00 -0.37
C HIS A 395 17.91 -11.30 -1.70
N VAL A 396 17.37 -10.78 -2.81
CA VAL A 396 18.06 -10.87 -4.09
C VAL A 396 19.37 -10.10 -3.99
N THR A 397 20.41 -10.61 -4.63
CA THR A 397 21.68 -9.88 -4.75
C THR A 397 21.47 -8.61 -5.58
N GLU A 398 21.39 -7.42 -4.95
CA GLU A 398 21.04 -6.17 -5.66
C GLU A 398 22.25 -5.37 -6.15
N ASN A 399 23.22 -5.12 -5.25
CA ASN A 399 24.39 -4.26 -5.47
C ASN A 399 25.71 -5.00 -5.18
N PRO A 400 26.01 -6.11 -5.89
CA PRO A 400 27.27 -6.81 -5.69
C PRO A 400 28.44 -5.93 -6.17
N PRO A 401 29.63 -6.05 -5.55
CA PRO A 401 30.83 -5.41 -6.06
C PRO A 401 31.05 -5.72 -7.55
N PRO A 402 31.48 -4.73 -8.36
CA PRO A 402 31.84 -4.94 -9.75
C PRO A 402 32.76 -6.16 -9.92
N PRO A 403 32.40 -7.17 -10.74
CA PRO A 403 33.26 -8.32 -10.96
C PRO A 403 34.52 -7.92 -11.72
N ALA A 404 35.65 -8.54 -11.37
CA ALA A 404 36.87 -8.39 -12.15
C ALA A 404 36.73 -9.02 -13.55
N PRO A 405 37.52 -8.61 -14.55
CA PRO A 405 37.52 -9.28 -15.86
C PRO A 405 37.80 -10.78 -15.74
N GLY A 406 36.91 -11.60 -16.31
CA GLY A 406 37.02 -13.06 -16.24
C GLY A 406 36.51 -13.69 -14.94
N GLN A 407 35.98 -12.90 -14.00
CA GLN A 407 35.32 -13.39 -12.80
C GLN A 407 33.83 -13.60 -13.04
N ASP A 408 33.31 -14.77 -12.69
CA ASP A 408 31.87 -15.06 -12.75
C ASP A 408 31.08 -14.23 -11.72
N LEU A 409 29.84 -13.86 -12.07
CA LEU A 409 28.93 -13.15 -11.17
C LEU A 409 27.91 -14.12 -10.60
N VAL A 410 27.84 -14.21 -9.27
CA VAL A 410 26.93 -15.11 -8.56
C VAL A 410 25.76 -14.30 -8.03
N ILE A 411 24.55 -14.69 -8.38
CA ILE A 411 23.31 -14.09 -7.87
C ILE A 411 22.61 -15.12 -7.00
N ALA A 412 22.29 -14.72 -5.78
CA ALA A 412 21.48 -15.48 -4.84
C ALA A 412 20.15 -14.76 -4.59
N ALA A 413 19.13 -15.54 -4.27
CA ALA A 413 17.85 -15.07 -3.76
C ALA A 413 17.26 -16.12 -2.82
N GLN A 414 16.63 -15.67 -1.74
CA GLN A 414 15.79 -16.53 -0.94
C GLN A 414 14.44 -16.67 -1.64
N VAL A 415 14.00 -17.90 -1.89
CA VAL A 415 12.70 -18.18 -2.49
C VAL A 415 11.96 -19.19 -1.64
N SER A 416 10.79 -18.78 -1.15
CA SER A 416 9.91 -19.66 -0.38
C SER A 416 8.61 -19.90 -1.13
N GLU A 417 8.02 -21.07 -0.90
CA GLU A 417 6.66 -21.35 -1.39
C GLU A 417 5.68 -20.30 -0.87
N ASN A 418 4.64 -20.05 -1.68
CA ASN A 418 3.56 -19.14 -1.34
C ASN A 418 2.23 -19.91 -1.40
N LEU A 419 1.67 -20.12 -2.59
CA LEU A 419 0.42 -20.86 -2.81
C LEU A 419 0.62 -22.36 -3.07
N ALA A 420 1.70 -22.69 -3.77
CA ALA A 420 2.07 -24.05 -4.11
C ALA A 420 3.59 -24.21 -4.07
N PRO A 421 4.10 -25.45 -4.02
CA PRO A 421 5.53 -25.70 -4.01
C PRO A 421 6.25 -24.97 -5.16
N VAL A 422 7.43 -24.45 -4.88
CA VAL A 422 8.29 -23.82 -5.89
C VAL A 422 8.58 -24.82 -6.99
N ARG A 423 8.15 -24.52 -8.21
CA ARG A 423 8.38 -25.37 -9.39
C ARG A 423 9.67 -25.00 -10.09
N SER A 424 9.97 -23.71 -10.22
CA SER A 424 11.21 -23.24 -10.83
C SER A 424 11.57 -21.84 -10.38
N VAL A 425 12.86 -21.58 -10.28
CA VAL A 425 13.43 -20.25 -10.07
C VAL A 425 14.42 -19.98 -11.20
N ASN A 426 14.27 -18.85 -11.88
CA ASN A 426 15.10 -18.45 -13.00
C ASN A 426 15.61 -17.03 -12.82
N LEU A 427 16.89 -16.84 -13.10
CA LEU A 427 17.54 -15.54 -13.20
C LEU A 427 17.43 -15.05 -14.65
N ILE A 428 16.68 -13.99 -14.86
CA ILE A 428 16.63 -13.31 -16.16
C ILE A 428 17.68 -12.22 -16.12
N CYS A 429 18.61 -12.24 -17.05
CA CYS A 429 19.68 -11.25 -17.12
C CYS A 429 19.85 -10.68 -18.52
N ARG A 430 20.46 -9.50 -18.59
CA ARG A 430 20.87 -8.84 -19.84
C ARG A 430 22.21 -8.16 -19.65
N VAL A 431 22.97 -8.02 -20.73
CA VAL A 431 24.20 -7.23 -20.78
C VAL A 431 23.95 -5.98 -21.62
N ASN A 432 24.17 -4.81 -21.02
CA ASN A 432 23.76 -3.50 -21.55
C ASN A 432 22.26 -3.46 -21.90
N PHE A 433 21.86 -2.63 -22.87
CA PHE A 433 20.48 -2.56 -23.37
C PHE A 433 20.22 -3.45 -24.59
N LEU A 434 21.09 -4.42 -24.87
CA LEU A 434 20.89 -5.36 -25.96
C LEU A 434 19.86 -6.41 -25.51
N THR A 435 18.79 -6.60 -26.29
CA THR A 435 17.92 -7.77 -26.16
C THR A 435 18.76 -9.00 -26.50
N ASP A 436 18.90 -9.88 -25.52
CA ASP A 436 19.93 -10.90 -25.44
C ASP A 436 20.02 -11.83 -26.66
N ASN A 437 21.21 -11.91 -27.25
CA ASN A 437 21.60 -12.97 -28.18
C ASN A 437 23.10 -13.33 -27.99
N ARG A 438 23.69 -12.96 -26.86
CA ARG A 438 25.08 -13.30 -26.52
C ARG A 438 25.07 -14.25 -25.32
N PHE A 439 24.44 -15.41 -25.52
CA PHE A 439 24.66 -16.63 -24.73
C PHE A 439 23.83 -16.85 -23.46
N ILE A 440 22.84 -16.02 -23.13
CA ILE A 440 21.84 -16.34 -22.09
C ILE A 440 20.56 -16.87 -22.75
N PRO A 441 20.02 -18.03 -22.33
CA PRO A 441 18.79 -18.59 -22.90
C PRO A 441 17.61 -17.61 -22.74
N SER A 442 16.65 -17.65 -23.67
CA SER A 442 15.46 -16.79 -23.63
C SER A 442 14.58 -16.98 -22.38
N GLY A 443 14.75 -18.09 -21.65
CA GLY A 443 14.08 -18.37 -20.36
C GLY A 443 14.92 -18.00 -19.13
N GLY A 444 16.11 -17.42 -19.32
CA GLY A 444 17.08 -17.13 -18.26
C GLY A 444 17.94 -18.32 -17.85
N LEU A 445 18.67 -18.13 -16.76
CA LEU A 445 19.50 -19.14 -16.11
C LEU A 445 18.71 -19.77 -14.96
N THR A 446 18.68 -21.10 -14.86
CA THR A 446 18.05 -21.76 -13.71
C THR A 446 18.83 -21.46 -12.43
N MET A 447 18.13 -21.04 -11.38
CA MET A 447 18.68 -20.93 -10.04
C MET A 447 18.41 -22.23 -9.27
N LEU A 448 19.40 -22.70 -8.51
CA LEU A 448 19.35 -23.98 -7.80
C LEU A 448 19.63 -23.79 -6.30
N ASP A 449 18.91 -24.57 -5.50
CA ASP A 449 19.10 -24.79 -4.06
C ASP A 449 19.40 -26.30 -3.90
N ASP A 450 20.64 -26.70 -4.17
CA ASP A 450 21.04 -28.11 -4.31
C ASP A 450 22.34 -28.47 -3.57
N GLY A 451 22.89 -27.52 -2.81
CA GLY A 451 24.14 -27.62 -2.08
C GLY A 451 25.37 -27.83 -2.97
N LYS A 452 25.30 -27.49 -4.26
CA LYS A 452 26.40 -27.63 -5.21
C LYS A 452 26.79 -26.30 -5.86
N GLY A 453 27.99 -26.29 -6.43
CA GLY A 453 28.48 -25.15 -7.20
C GLY A 453 28.71 -23.92 -6.32
N LYS A 454 27.83 -22.92 -6.47
CA LYS A 454 27.84 -21.67 -5.71
C LYS A 454 26.73 -21.58 -4.68
N ASP A 455 25.90 -22.61 -4.59
CA ASP A 455 24.98 -22.82 -3.50
C ASP A 455 25.66 -23.63 -2.38
N ALA A 456 25.55 -23.14 -1.15
CA ALA A 456 26.35 -23.62 -0.02
C ALA A 456 25.68 -24.78 0.74
N THR A 457 24.35 -24.79 0.80
CA THR A 457 23.55 -25.75 1.57
C THR A 457 22.35 -26.13 0.74
N ALA A 458 22.06 -27.42 0.61
CA ALA A 458 20.85 -27.85 -0.10
C ALA A 458 19.60 -27.68 0.76
N ASP A 459 18.50 -27.32 0.09
CA ASP A 459 17.14 -27.19 0.63
C ASP A 459 17.02 -26.17 1.78
N ASP A 460 17.82 -25.10 1.75
CA ASP A 460 17.75 -24.01 2.75
C ASP A 460 16.90 -22.81 2.28
N GLY A 461 16.34 -22.89 1.07
CA GLY A 461 15.53 -21.87 0.44
C GLY A 461 16.36 -20.79 -0.29
N ILE A 462 17.69 -20.90 -0.32
CA ILE A 462 18.57 -19.98 -1.05
C ILE A 462 18.89 -20.56 -2.43
N TYR A 463 18.32 -19.95 -3.45
CA TYR A 463 18.56 -20.33 -4.83
C TYR A 463 19.71 -19.49 -5.39
N THR A 464 20.66 -20.13 -6.08
CA THR A 464 21.79 -19.44 -6.72
C THR A 464 21.90 -19.71 -8.21
N ALA A 465 22.29 -18.71 -8.99
CA ALA A 465 22.73 -18.86 -10.38
C ALA A 465 24.04 -18.10 -10.62
N VAL A 466 24.78 -18.56 -11.62
CA VAL A 466 26.05 -17.97 -12.04
C VAL A 466 25.90 -17.39 -13.43
N ILE A 467 26.09 -16.08 -13.57
CA ILE A 467 26.28 -15.42 -14.88
C ILE A 467 27.75 -15.60 -15.26
N PRO A 468 28.07 -16.40 -16.31
CA PRO A 468 29.45 -16.72 -16.63
C PRO A 468 30.22 -15.50 -17.16
N ALA A 469 31.49 -15.37 -16.76
CA ALA A 469 32.33 -14.23 -17.13
C ALA A 469 32.56 -14.06 -18.64
N GLN A 470 32.43 -15.14 -19.40
CA GLN A 470 32.56 -15.11 -20.86
C GLN A 470 31.40 -14.34 -21.55
N ASN A 471 30.32 -14.04 -20.83
CA ASN A 471 29.13 -13.37 -21.38
C ASN A 471 29.22 -11.84 -21.30
N TYR A 472 30.23 -11.28 -20.63
CA TYR A 472 30.41 -9.83 -20.50
C TYR A 472 31.89 -9.43 -20.61
N ALA A 473 32.12 -8.16 -20.94
CA ALA A 473 33.44 -7.56 -21.10
C ALA A 473 33.65 -6.41 -20.09
N PRO A 474 34.91 -5.98 -19.87
CA PRO A 474 35.21 -4.79 -19.07
C PRO A 474 34.37 -3.58 -19.51
N GLY A 475 33.76 -2.87 -18.56
CA GLY A 475 32.92 -1.70 -18.82
C GLY A 475 31.45 -1.99 -19.17
N ASP A 476 31.08 -3.26 -19.39
CA ASP A 476 29.68 -3.64 -19.61
C ASP A 476 28.83 -3.45 -18.35
N MET A 477 27.57 -3.05 -18.55
CA MET A 477 26.53 -3.17 -17.55
C MET A 477 25.96 -4.59 -17.58
N VAL A 478 25.79 -5.21 -16.42
CA VAL A 478 25.12 -6.51 -16.28
C VAL A 478 23.92 -6.31 -15.35
N CYS A 479 22.72 -6.66 -15.83
CA CYS A 479 21.46 -6.46 -15.10
C CYS A 479 20.71 -7.78 -14.95
N TRP A 480 19.94 -7.93 -13.88
CA TRP A 480 19.12 -9.12 -13.64
C TRP A 480 17.86 -8.87 -12.84
N TYR A 481 16.92 -9.79 -12.96
CA TYR A 481 15.82 -9.98 -12.02
C TYR A 481 15.59 -11.47 -11.81
N VAL A 482 15.04 -11.83 -10.65
CA VAL A 482 14.67 -13.21 -10.34
C VAL A 482 13.20 -13.41 -10.69
N ARG A 483 12.88 -14.54 -11.31
CA ARG A 483 11.51 -15.00 -11.62
C ARG A 483 11.30 -16.36 -10.99
N ALA A 484 10.30 -16.49 -10.13
CA ALA A 484 9.91 -17.76 -9.54
C ALA A 484 8.52 -18.17 -10.03
N GLU A 485 8.31 -19.47 -10.21
CA GLU A 485 7.03 -20.06 -10.61
C GLU A 485 6.73 -21.26 -9.72
N ASP A 486 5.47 -21.40 -9.31
CA ASP A 486 5.00 -22.53 -8.49
C ASP A 486 4.38 -23.67 -9.33
N THR A 487 3.98 -24.76 -8.69
CA THR A 487 3.33 -25.88 -9.39
C THR A 487 1.92 -25.58 -9.89
N GLY A 488 1.30 -24.48 -9.43
CA GLY A 488 0.02 -23.96 -9.92
C GLY A 488 0.16 -23.12 -11.20
N GLY A 489 1.39 -22.73 -11.56
CA GLY A 489 1.68 -21.86 -12.69
C GLY A 489 1.67 -20.37 -12.34
N ASN A 490 1.59 -20.02 -11.06
CA ASN A 490 1.66 -18.64 -10.58
C ASN A 490 3.11 -18.17 -10.58
N VAL A 491 3.32 -16.88 -10.85
CA VAL A 491 4.64 -16.34 -11.12
C VAL A 491 4.89 -15.09 -10.28
N SER A 492 6.08 -15.02 -9.69
CA SER A 492 6.61 -13.83 -9.03
C SER A 492 7.87 -13.35 -9.72
N ARG A 493 8.17 -12.05 -9.59
CA ARG A 493 9.46 -11.52 -9.99
C ARG A 493 9.96 -10.46 -9.02
N ASP A 494 11.28 -10.36 -8.88
CA ASP A 494 11.95 -9.33 -8.09
C ASP A 494 13.15 -8.75 -8.85
N PRO A 495 13.19 -7.42 -9.11
CA PRO A 495 12.22 -6.41 -8.65
C PRO A 495 10.87 -6.53 -9.37
N LEU A 496 9.80 -6.08 -8.70
CA LEU A 496 8.40 -6.19 -9.16
C LEU A 496 8.14 -5.41 -10.46
N PHE A 497 8.80 -4.26 -10.66
CA PHE A 497 8.61 -3.35 -11.80
C PHE A 497 7.15 -2.94 -12.00
N ALA A 498 6.48 -2.52 -10.92
CA ALA A 498 5.07 -2.17 -10.96
C ALA A 498 4.76 -0.95 -11.85
N ASN A 499 5.69 0.02 -11.93
CA ASN A 499 5.57 1.19 -12.78
C ASN A 499 6.71 1.25 -13.82
N PRO A 500 6.42 1.08 -15.13
CA PRO A 500 7.43 1.14 -16.17
C PRO A 500 8.22 2.46 -16.27
N ASN A 501 7.75 3.53 -15.63
CA ASN A 501 8.41 4.84 -15.64
C ASN A 501 9.05 5.23 -14.30
N ASP A 502 8.76 4.49 -13.23
CA ASP A 502 9.09 4.88 -11.84
C ASP A 502 9.36 3.65 -10.95
N SER A 503 9.89 2.59 -11.52
CA SER A 503 10.32 1.39 -10.80
C SER A 503 11.51 0.76 -11.53
N PRO A 504 12.47 0.17 -10.80
CA PRO A 504 13.54 -0.58 -11.44
C PRO A 504 12.97 -1.80 -12.16
N GLU A 505 13.43 -2.04 -13.39
CA GLU A 505 13.12 -3.26 -14.12
C GLU A 505 14.11 -4.37 -13.74
N TYR A 506 15.34 -4.01 -13.36
CA TYR A 506 16.41 -4.92 -12.97
C TYR A 506 17.21 -4.37 -11.79
N TYR A 507 17.84 -5.27 -11.04
CA TYR A 507 19.08 -4.99 -10.31
C TYR A 507 20.28 -5.04 -11.25
N GLY A 508 21.48 -4.67 -10.79
CA GLY A 508 22.63 -4.69 -11.67
C GLY A 508 23.96 -4.27 -11.05
N THR A 509 24.99 -4.37 -11.87
CA THR A 509 26.34 -3.86 -11.58
C THR A 509 27.06 -3.54 -12.90
N VAL A 510 28.30 -3.07 -12.80
CA VAL A 510 29.20 -2.87 -13.93
C VAL A 510 30.41 -3.79 -13.83
N VAL A 511 30.93 -4.26 -14.96
CA VAL A 511 32.17 -5.04 -14.97
C VAL A 511 33.35 -4.09 -14.81
N GLN A 512 34.29 -4.42 -13.91
CA GLN A 512 35.47 -3.59 -13.70
C GLN A 512 36.25 -3.43 -15.01
N ASP A 513 36.53 -2.18 -15.37
CA ASP A 513 37.47 -1.86 -16.44
C ASP A 513 38.83 -1.48 -15.86
N PRO A 514 39.85 -2.36 -15.97
CA PRO A 514 41.19 -2.07 -15.45
C PRO A 514 41.87 -0.90 -16.17
N ALA A 515 41.35 -0.44 -17.32
CA ALA A 515 41.85 0.75 -18.01
C ALA A 515 41.40 2.06 -17.33
N ILE A 516 40.39 2.02 -16.45
CA ILE A 516 39.93 3.19 -15.71
C ILE A 516 40.87 3.46 -14.54
N HIS A 517 41.67 4.51 -14.69
CA HIS A 517 42.46 5.09 -13.61
C HIS A 517 41.99 6.53 -13.38
N SER A 518 41.36 6.77 -12.23
CA SER A 518 40.86 8.11 -11.88
C SER A 518 41.00 8.40 -10.40
N SER A 519 41.39 9.63 -10.08
CA SER A 519 41.27 10.20 -8.73
C SER A 519 39.90 10.87 -8.52
N LEU A 520 39.08 10.98 -9.58
CA LEU A 520 37.71 11.48 -9.49
C LEU A 520 36.76 10.29 -9.26
N PRO A 521 35.61 10.53 -8.61
CA PRO A 521 34.51 9.58 -8.65
C PRO A 521 34.14 9.25 -10.10
N VAL A 522 33.90 7.97 -10.38
CA VAL A 522 33.51 7.50 -11.72
C VAL A 522 31.99 7.40 -11.76
N PHE A 523 31.37 8.20 -12.62
CA PHE A 523 29.94 8.18 -12.88
C PHE A 523 29.67 7.45 -14.19
N GLN A 524 29.12 6.24 -14.10
CA GLN A 524 28.84 5.41 -15.27
C GLN A 524 27.34 5.43 -15.54
N TRP A 525 26.94 5.76 -16.77
CA TRP A 525 25.55 5.63 -17.16
C TRP A 525 25.40 4.94 -18.51
N PHE A 526 24.32 4.19 -18.62
CA PHE A 526 23.99 3.38 -19.77
C PHE A 526 22.68 3.90 -20.33
N VAL A 527 22.64 4.13 -21.64
CA VAL A 527 21.51 4.76 -22.32
C VAL A 527 20.99 3.85 -23.40
N LYS A 528 19.70 3.53 -23.32
CA LYS A 528 19.02 2.67 -24.32
C LYS A 528 19.05 3.27 -25.72
N ASN A 529 18.88 4.58 -25.84
CA ASN A 529 18.93 5.30 -27.10
C ASN A 529 19.71 6.62 -26.96
N VAL A 530 20.95 6.62 -27.44
CA VAL A 530 21.84 7.80 -27.39
C VAL A 530 21.23 9.00 -28.11
N GLY A 531 20.65 8.82 -29.30
CA GLY A 531 20.03 9.91 -30.05
C GLY A 531 18.86 10.55 -29.31
N ALA A 532 18.02 9.73 -28.64
CA ALA A 532 16.91 10.22 -27.84
C ALA A 532 17.40 10.97 -26.57
N SER A 533 18.49 10.52 -25.93
CA SER A 533 19.04 11.17 -24.74
C SER A 533 19.53 12.61 -24.98
N GLU A 534 19.85 12.94 -26.24
CA GLU A 534 20.28 14.28 -26.63
C GLU A 534 19.11 15.17 -27.09
N GLY A 535 17.88 14.65 -26.99
CA GLY A 535 16.63 15.37 -27.16
C GLY A 535 16.01 15.82 -25.84
N ARG A 536 14.92 16.59 -25.94
CA ARG A 536 14.12 17.06 -24.78
C ARG A 536 13.14 16.01 -24.25
N SER A 537 12.92 14.95 -25.00
CA SER A 537 12.09 13.82 -24.59
C SER A 537 12.90 12.88 -23.70
N THR A 538 12.30 12.41 -22.62
CA THR A 538 12.96 11.50 -21.70
C THR A 538 13.23 10.15 -22.36
N THR A 539 14.44 9.62 -22.19
CA THR A 539 14.79 8.23 -22.52
C THR A 539 15.11 7.45 -21.25
N ARG A 540 15.10 6.11 -21.33
CA ARG A 540 15.46 5.23 -20.22
C ARG A 540 16.97 4.99 -20.19
N ALA A 541 17.50 5.01 -18.98
CA ALA A 541 18.90 4.79 -18.69
C ALA A 541 19.07 3.99 -17.39
N SER A 542 20.29 3.56 -17.12
CA SER A 542 20.71 3.02 -15.84
C SER A 542 22.00 3.72 -15.41
N VAL A 543 22.23 3.85 -14.11
CA VAL A 543 23.41 4.53 -13.54
C VAL A 543 24.08 3.58 -12.56
N TYR A 544 25.42 3.55 -12.59
CA TYR A 544 26.22 2.96 -11.53
C TYR A 544 27.12 4.05 -10.93
N TYR A 545 27.02 4.22 -9.61
CA TYR A 545 27.80 5.21 -8.89
C TYR A 545 28.03 4.76 -7.44
N ASN A 546 29.27 4.87 -6.97
CA ASN A 546 29.65 4.59 -5.57
C ASN A 546 29.16 3.25 -5.00
N GLY A 547 29.17 2.18 -5.80
CA GLY A 547 28.72 0.85 -5.34
C GLY A 547 27.23 0.57 -5.53
N GLU A 548 26.43 1.57 -5.91
CA GLU A 548 24.99 1.42 -6.10
C GLU A 548 24.61 1.47 -7.59
N PHE A 549 23.65 0.63 -7.96
CA PHE A 549 23.07 0.55 -9.29
C PHE A 549 21.63 1.05 -9.28
N TYR A 550 21.31 1.90 -10.24
CA TYR A 550 19.98 2.50 -10.42
C TYR A 550 19.48 2.17 -11.82
N ASP A 551 18.43 1.35 -11.93
CA ASP A 551 17.85 0.95 -13.20
C ASP A 551 16.60 1.76 -13.58
N ASN A 552 16.30 1.74 -14.89
CA ASN A 552 15.09 2.31 -15.46
C ASN A 552 14.85 3.80 -15.15
N ILE A 553 15.92 4.54 -14.87
CA ILE A 553 15.85 5.96 -14.58
C ILE A 553 15.53 6.77 -15.85
N GLY A 554 14.99 7.97 -15.65
CA GLY A 554 14.79 8.93 -16.73
C GLY A 554 16.00 9.80 -16.97
N MET A 555 16.31 10.07 -18.23
CA MET A 555 17.26 11.13 -18.56
C MET A 555 16.87 11.91 -19.83
N HIS A 556 17.28 13.17 -19.88
CA HIS A 556 17.15 14.01 -21.07
C HIS A 556 18.20 15.13 -21.09
N ILE A 557 18.33 15.81 -22.22
CA ILE A 557 19.24 16.96 -22.34
C ILE A 557 18.73 18.16 -21.52
N ARG A 558 19.66 18.90 -20.89
CA ARG A 558 19.33 20.13 -20.14
C ARG A 558 20.06 21.36 -20.67
N GLY A 559 19.67 22.52 -20.14
CA GLY A 559 20.23 23.82 -20.49
C GLY A 559 19.48 24.51 -21.64
N GLY A 560 19.73 25.81 -21.81
CA GLY A 560 19.18 26.61 -22.91
C GLY A 560 20.10 26.56 -24.13
N SER A 561 20.96 27.58 -24.27
CA SER A 561 21.99 27.62 -25.31
C SER A 561 22.98 26.45 -25.23
N THR A 562 23.25 25.95 -24.03
CA THR A 562 24.21 24.86 -23.79
C THR A 562 23.74 23.49 -24.30
N ALA A 563 22.44 23.31 -24.58
CA ALA A 563 21.92 22.08 -25.19
C ALA A 563 22.54 21.83 -26.60
N GLY A 564 22.93 22.90 -27.30
CA GLY A 564 23.60 22.83 -28.60
C GLY A 564 25.09 22.47 -28.54
N ALA A 565 25.71 22.41 -27.35
CA ALA A 565 27.14 22.15 -27.22
C ALA A 565 27.51 20.75 -27.77
N PRO A 566 28.71 20.55 -28.35
CA PRO A 566 29.17 19.22 -28.77
C PRO A 566 29.20 18.21 -27.62
N LYS A 567 29.64 18.65 -26.43
CA LYS A 567 29.61 17.85 -25.21
C LYS A 567 28.40 18.28 -24.37
N LYS A 568 27.42 17.39 -24.28
CA LYS A 568 26.05 17.66 -23.77
C LYS A 568 25.99 17.74 -22.25
N HIS A 569 24.96 18.44 -21.76
CA HIS A 569 24.55 18.47 -20.36
C HIS A 569 23.29 17.61 -20.19
N PHE A 570 23.19 16.85 -19.10
CA PHE A 570 22.07 15.95 -18.86
C PHE A 570 21.39 16.22 -17.52
N LYS A 571 20.09 15.96 -17.48
CA LYS A 571 19.32 15.82 -16.25
C LYS A 571 18.92 14.37 -16.10
N PHE A 572 19.00 13.85 -14.88
CA PHE A 572 18.57 12.50 -14.53
C PHE A 572 17.46 12.57 -13.49
N HIS A 573 16.50 11.66 -13.62
CA HIS A 573 15.33 11.48 -12.76
C HIS A 573 15.33 10.05 -12.25
N PHE A 574 15.54 9.87 -10.96
CA PHE A 574 15.55 8.57 -10.30
C PHE A 574 14.15 8.18 -9.86
N ASN A 575 13.93 6.88 -9.69
CA ASN A 575 12.63 6.36 -9.27
C ASN A 575 12.36 6.78 -7.81
N HIS A 576 11.12 7.06 -7.44
CA HIS A 576 10.80 7.57 -6.09
C HIS A 576 11.22 6.63 -4.95
N GLY A 577 11.19 5.31 -5.18
CA GLY A 577 11.68 4.31 -4.21
C GLY A 577 13.18 4.02 -4.27
N TYR A 578 13.89 4.50 -5.30
CA TYR A 578 15.30 4.21 -5.56
C TYR A 578 16.05 5.50 -5.90
N LYS A 579 16.10 6.40 -4.91
CA LYS A 579 16.68 7.73 -5.02
C LYS A 579 18.21 7.69 -5.04
N PHE A 580 18.81 8.63 -5.73
CA PHE A 580 20.26 8.69 -5.90
C PHE A 580 20.98 9.10 -4.62
N ARG A 581 22.02 8.36 -4.24
CA ARG A 581 22.93 8.69 -3.15
C ARG A 581 24.30 9.06 -3.73
N TYR A 582 24.73 10.29 -3.47
CA TYR A 582 26.05 10.76 -3.94
C TYR A 582 27.16 10.59 -2.89
N SER A 583 26.82 10.43 -1.61
CA SER A 583 27.74 10.04 -0.54
C SER A 583 26.98 9.38 0.61
N ASP A 584 27.68 8.58 1.42
CA ASP A 584 27.08 7.79 2.51
C ASP A 584 26.42 8.66 3.59
N ASP A 585 26.95 9.87 3.80
CA ASP A 585 26.50 10.80 4.85
C ASP A 585 25.43 11.80 4.37
N SER A 586 24.94 11.65 3.13
CA SER A 586 24.03 12.62 2.51
C SER A 586 22.62 12.08 2.29
N PRO A 587 21.59 12.95 2.33
CA PRO A 587 20.24 12.56 1.96
C PRO A 587 20.20 12.16 0.48
N THR A 588 19.37 11.17 0.16
CA THR A 588 19.14 10.74 -1.22
C THR A 588 18.32 11.78 -1.99
N VAL A 589 18.52 11.88 -3.31
CA VAL A 589 17.86 12.87 -4.18
C VAL A 589 17.12 12.23 -5.35
N ASN A 590 16.01 12.84 -5.75
CA ASN A 590 15.19 12.37 -6.88
C ASN A 590 15.79 12.78 -8.24
N GLU A 591 16.64 13.80 -8.27
CA GLU A 591 17.16 14.37 -9.50
C GLU A 591 18.60 14.84 -9.32
N ILE A 592 19.41 14.68 -10.37
CA ILE A 592 20.73 15.29 -10.47
C ILE A 592 20.93 15.94 -11.84
N ASN A 593 21.92 16.82 -11.91
CA ASN A 593 22.39 17.41 -13.16
C ASN A 593 23.83 16.98 -13.41
N LEU A 594 24.14 16.60 -14.64
CA LEU A 594 25.50 16.35 -15.11
C LEU A 594 25.86 17.40 -16.15
N ASN A 595 26.72 18.34 -15.76
CA ASN A 595 27.07 19.52 -16.52
C ASN A 595 28.41 19.41 -17.23
N SER A 596 28.35 19.64 -18.53
CA SER A 596 29.52 19.70 -19.38
C SER A 596 30.41 20.89 -19.03
N THR A 597 31.70 20.59 -18.92
CA THR A 597 32.79 21.56 -18.80
C THR A 597 33.14 22.23 -20.14
N TYR A 598 32.34 22.04 -21.19
CA TYR A 598 32.66 22.54 -22.52
C TYR A 598 32.78 24.06 -22.60
N SER A 599 31.86 24.78 -21.95
CA SER A 599 31.88 26.26 -21.91
C SER A 599 32.89 26.78 -20.90
N ASP A 600 33.04 26.12 -19.75
CA ASP A 600 34.00 26.51 -18.72
C ASP A 600 35.36 25.86 -18.92
N LYS A 601 36.28 26.60 -19.56
CA LYS A 601 37.65 26.13 -19.78
C LYS A 601 38.50 25.98 -18.52
N ALA A 602 38.03 26.49 -17.37
CA ALA A 602 38.69 26.27 -16.09
C ALA A 602 38.18 25.01 -15.36
N TYR A 603 37.08 24.39 -15.82
CA TYR A 603 36.48 23.17 -15.24
C TYR A 603 36.06 23.31 -13.77
N LEU A 604 36.12 24.50 -13.18
CA LEU A 604 36.06 24.72 -11.74
C LEU A 604 35.16 25.88 -11.32
N ARG A 605 34.68 26.72 -12.25
CA ARG A 605 33.96 27.93 -11.87
C ARG A 605 32.61 27.64 -11.24
N GLN A 606 31.95 26.58 -11.66
CA GLN A 606 30.62 26.23 -11.17
C GLN A 606 30.69 25.72 -9.71
N ASN A 607 31.54 24.75 -9.42
CA ASN A 607 31.70 24.21 -8.07
C ASN A 607 32.29 25.25 -7.12
N MET A 608 33.34 25.98 -7.53
CA MET A 608 33.88 27.04 -6.67
C MET A 608 32.85 28.13 -6.36
N ALA A 609 31.92 28.42 -7.29
CA ALA A 609 30.85 29.37 -7.01
C ALA A 609 29.91 28.84 -5.93
N PHE A 610 29.43 27.59 -6.04
CA PHE A 610 28.54 27.00 -5.04
C PHE A 610 29.21 26.84 -3.67
N GLU A 611 30.48 26.41 -3.63
CA GLU A 611 31.28 26.37 -2.40
C GLU A 611 31.44 27.76 -1.77
N ALA A 612 31.65 28.80 -2.58
CA ALA A 612 31.75 30.17 -2.08
C ALA A 612 30.42 30.69 -1.50
N TYR A 613 29.26 30.29 -2.05
CA TYR A 613 27.96 30.58 -1.45
C TYR A 613 27.87 29.94 -0.06
N ASP A 614 28.23 28.66 0.05
CA ASP A 614 28.19 27.93 1.32
C ASP A 614 29.12 28.55 2.37
N TRP A 615 30.35 28.91 2.00
CA TRP A 615 31.29 29.63 2.87
C TRP A 615 30.78 30.99 3.36
N CYS A 616 29.89 31.62 2.60
CA CYS A 616 29.26 32.88 2.99
C CYS A 616 27.99 32.68 3.83
N GLY A 617 27.62 31.43 4.17
CA GLY A 617 26.39 31.09 4.89
C GLY A 617 25.13 31.15 4.02
N CYS A 618 25.28 31.11 2.70
CA CYS A 618 24.17 31.06 1.75
C CYS A 618 24.04 29.62 1.22
N PRO A 619 22.82 29.05 1.12
CA PRO A 619 22.64 27.71 0.56
C PRO A 619 23.22 27.58 -0.85
N GLY A 620 24.22 26.70 -1.02
CA GLY A 620 24.80 26.30 -2.29
C GLY A 620 24.36 24.89 -2.70
N SER A 621 24.40 24.58 -3.99
CA SER A 621 24.21 23.19 -4.44
C SER A 621 25.50 22.41 -4.23
N GLU A 622 25.39 21.18 -3.72
CA GLU A 622 26.52 20.24 -3.72
C GLU A 622 26.95 19.94 -5.17
N SER A 623 28.23 20.09 -5.47
CA SER A 623 28.74 19.86 -6.83
C SER A 623 30.23 19.56 -6.83
N PHE A 624 30.64 18.57 -7.63
CA PHE A 624 32.02 18.11 -7.67
C PHE A 624 32.33 17.48 -9.04
N PRO A 625 33.59 17.50 -9.49
CA PRO A 625 33.96 16.91 -10.76
C PRO A 625 33.89 15.38 -10.71
N VAL A 626 33.33 14.77 -11.75
CA VAL A 626 33.29 13.31 -11.95
C VAL A 626 33.94 12.93 -13.27
N ARG A 627 34.56 11.75 -13.30
CA ARG A 627 34.90 11.06 -14.55
C ARG A 627 33.64 10.38 -15.06
N ALA A 628 33.13 10.81 -16.21
CA ALA A 628 31.86 10.30 -16.73
C ALA A 628 32.10 9.29 -17.88
N GLU A 629 31.45 8.13 -17.78
CA GLU A 629 31.49 7.03 -18.77
C GLU A 629 30.08 6.79 -19.31
N ARG A 630 29.90 6.78 -20.64
CA ARG A 630 28.61 6.49 -21.28
C ARG A 630 28.70 5.18 -22.05
N ASN A 631 27.84 4.22 -21.71
CA ASN A 631 27.81 2.89 -22.36
C ASN A 631 29.18 2.18 -22.39
N GLY A 632 29.96 2.32 -21.31
CA GLY A 632 31.31 1.74 -21.20
C GLY A 632 32.44 2.57 -21.82
N ASP A 633 32.13 3.68 -22.51
CA ASP A 633 33.13 4.54 -23.15
C ASP A 633 33.33 5.87 -22.40
N PHE A 634 34.58 6.33 -22.38
CA PHE A 634 34.92 7.61 -21.74
C PHE A 634 34.23 8.78 -22.45
N TYR A 635 33.33 9.44 -21.72
CA TYR A 635 32.60 10.58 -22.24
C TYR A 635 33.29 11.91 -21.89
N GLY A 636 33.94 11.98 -20.73
CA GLY A 636 34.72 13.13 -20.29
C GLY A 636 34.56 13.49 -18.82
N VAL A 637 35.30 14.50 -18.37
CA VAL A 637 35.09 15.11 -17.04
C VAL A 637 33.83 15.97 -17.05
N GLN A 638 32.94 15.77 -16.08
CA GLN A 638 31.66 16.47 -15.92
C GLN A 638 31.57 17.02 -14.49
N ILE A 639 30.59 17.88 -14.22
CA ILE A 639 30.27 18.40 -12.87
C ILE A 639 28.83 18.06 -12.52
#